data_AF-A0A518DR91-F1
#
_entry.id   AF-A0A518DR91-F1
#
_cell.length_a   1.000
_cell.length_b   1.000
_cell.length_c   1.000
_cell.angle_alpha   90.00
_cell.angle_beta   90.00
_cell.angle_gamma   90.00
#
_symmetry.space_group_name_H-M   'P 1'
#
loop_
_entity.id
_entity.type
_entity.pdbx_description
1 polymer ?
#
loop_
_entity_poly.entity_id
_entity_poly.type
_entity_poly.pdbx_seq_one_letter_code
_entity_poly.pdbx_strand_id
1 'polypeptide(L)'
;MSDRPEPSPPPGRSHRWQMSPVLLLAAGVCLVWGSALASGAALGWWWVGLIVGGLLVIASTAWFRRRLTEADLERRHGLEELAQKRREQKLAAEQFEERRKDTEQQLEKIAASLQTREETLANRLVTYHEWMEFPRPINLDQDKSSDALLTDLAKKDKQLLKLLEDESKSLFEKIRQNRYMEDNKFQPDLLRNDALDLVQRVIDIYRPGGKERLLETSLAQIFRAVSRASIQFMVVLDHAPVDVQEYNIRDLYNYVQRAVKAYGYYKRVEPYWPYLNSAFYLGRFAMGANPITLGAWWVLGSLSSRGIRAIAEKVVNQQAMLLLHNVIRVIGFETAAIYGGEFRHRDANWMYGAELAEMMSRFPTTRESLVHALKEVGSLQLRNEYDRVFLYRAIASHQTANPERYRARVVLSNSERRVIAERLEKFCKAFLHPVGEETAKWRDGVEHRLGVQLHSGGAKPYGSESEQCIDALRSQASFLLAFKEREPEDLEALLVESAAWKELDEASRQKVRQDLSENPPFFFEQPDLEPGGRLAEQYLADIVRLSADVKPPSAPADEAYLEAAAWLRVDEAAARSRLAKEYNARLSAKLPPEAPRRKLPLAAARAVLTLALERPPLLFVYPAQLQITEDEKVRQIEAWLLGVEEEALLLAIDPEPQLLWRGRAPLPAQRLRGVLSSTCELNGGQLTGDVIDPAACIHIAGPTIGSYSSYFKPLHDFCQG
;
A
#
# COMPACT_ATOMS: atom_id res chain seq x y z
N MET A 1 8.24 41.50 -47.83
CA MET A 1 9.56 41.92 -48.35
C MET A 1 10.30 40.62 -48.65
N SER A 2 10.16 40.10 -49.86
CA SER A 2 11.05 40.31 -51.01
C SER A 2 12.43 39.69 -50.81
N ASP A 3 12.52 38.36 -50.94
CA ASP A 3 13.77 37.70 -51.30
C ASP A 3 13.68 37.26 -52.76
N ARG A 4 14.34 38.04 -53.62
CA ARG A 4 14.68 37.62 -54.98
C ARG A 4 15.96 36.78 -54.88
N PRO A 5 16.05 35.62 -55.55
CA PRO A 5 17.31 34.90 -55.64
C PRO A 5 18.30 35.66 -56.54
N GLU A 6 19.53 35.82 -56.05
CA GLU A 6 20.66 36.35 -56.83
C GLU A 6 21.01 35.42 -58.01
N PRO A 7 21.44 35.97 -59.16
CA PRO A 7 21.83 35.16 -60.30
C PRO A 7 23.18 34.48 -60.07
N SER A 8 23.23 33.18 -60.37
CA SER A 8 24.43 32.33 -60.33
C SER A 8 25.57 32.84 -61.24
N PRO A 9 26.83 32.74 -60.81
CA PRO A 9 27.98 33.14 -61.60
C PRO A 9 28.20 32.20 -62.81
N PRO A 10 28.77 32.69 -63.93
CA PRO A 10 28.97 31.89 -65.14
C PRO A 10 29.96 30.74 -64.90
N PRO A 11 29.77 29.57 -65.55
CA PRO A 11 30.57 28.38 -65.28
C PRO A 11 32.03 28.59 -65.67
N GLY A 12 32.89 28.65 -64.65
CA GLY A 12 34.34 28.62 -64.81
C GLY A 12 34.77 27.34 -65.51
N ARG A 13 35.48 27.49 -66.63
CA ARG A 13 36.04 26.38 -67.42
C ARG A 13 37.05 25.60 -66.57
N SER A 14 36.60 24.54 -65.91
CA SER A 14 37.49 23.61 -65.21
C SER A 14 37.92 22.50 -66.18
N HIS A 15 39.22 22.46 -66.49
CA HIS A 15 39.83 21.38 -67.25
C HIS A 15 40.41 20.35 -66.28
N ARG A 16 40.04 19.07 -66.45
CA ARG A 16 40.70 17.97 -65.72
C ARG A 16 41.72 17.28 -66.61
N TRP A 17 42.93 17.13 -66.08
CA TRP A 17 43.90 16.16 -66.53
C TRP A 17 43.50 14.80 -65.98
N GLN A 18 43.38 13.77 -66.82
CA GLN A 18 43.30 12.40 -66.33
C GLN A 18 44.71 12.02 -65.88
N MET A 19 44.97 12.13 -64.57
CA MET A 19 46.29 11.86 -64.01
C MET A 19 46.69 10.38 -64.14
N SER A 20 45.73 9.46 -64.31
CA SER A 20 45.98 8.02 -64.40
C SER A 20 46.82 7.58 -65.60
N PRO A 21 46.49 7.93 -66.87
CA PRO A 21 47.34 7.58 -68.01
C PRO A 21 48.70 8.29 -67.96
N VAL A 22 48.74 9.52 -67.44
CA VAL A 22 49.99 10.29 -67.28
C VAL A 22 50.92 9.62 -66.26
N LEU A 23 50.38 9.18 -65.11
CA LEU A 23 51.15 8.48 -64.07
C LEU A 23 51.62 7.09 -64.54
N LEU A 24 50.79 6.34 -65.27
CA LEU A 24 51.17 5.04 -65.81
C LEU A 24 52.28 5.16 -66.87
N LEU A 25 52.18 6.14 -67.78
CA LEU A 25 53.22 6.40 -68.76
C LEU A 25 54.51 6.90 -68.12
N ALA A 26 54.42 7.79 -67.12
CA ALA A 26 55.57 8.25 -66.36
C ALA A 26 56.25 7.09 -65.60
N ALA A 27 55.48 6.22 -64.94
CA ALA A 27 56.00 5.04 -64.25
C ALA A 27 56.69 4.06 -65.23
N GLY A 28 56.12 3.87 -66.42
CA GLY A 28 56.72 3.06 -67.49
C GLY A 28 58.06 3.62 -67.97
N VAL A 29 58.15 4.93 -68.22
CA VAL A 29 59.40 5.59 -68.62
C VAL A 29 60.46 5.49 -67.52
N CYS A 30 60.08 5.68 -66.25
CA CYS A 30 60.98 5.54 -65.11
C CYS A 30 61.53 4.10 -64.96
N LEU A 31 60.71 3.07 -65.19
CA LEU A 31 61.17 1.68 -65.15
C LEU A 31 62.18 1.39 -66.27
N VAL A 32 61.91 1.88 -67.49
CA VAL A 32 62.84 1.73 -68.62
C VAL A 32 64.18 2.42 -68.32
N TRP A 33 64.17 3.65 -67.80
CA TRP A 33 65.40 4.35 -67.43
C TRP A 33 66.13 3.72 -66.24
N GLY A 34 65.41 3.24 -65.23
CA GLY A 34 65.99 2.53 -64.09
C GLY A 34 66.69 1.24 -64.50
N SER A 35 66.07 0.45 -65.40
CA SER A 35 66.69 -0.78 -65.93
C SER A 35 67.93 -0.50 -66.79
N ALA A 36 67.91 0.61 -67.55
CA ALA A 36 69.05 1.05 -68.35
C ALA A 36 70.24 1.51 -67.48
N LEU A 37 69.99 2.18 -66.35
CA LEU A 37 71.02 2.61 -65.39
C LEU A 37 71.69 1.44 -64.67
N ALA A 38 70.90 0.43 -64.26
CA ALA A 38 71.45 -0.77 -63.59
C ALA A 38 72.35 -1.60 -64.52
N SER A 39 72.12 -1.52 -65.83
CA SER A 39 72.84 -2.28 -66.86
C SER A 39 73.90 -1.42 -67.58
N GLY A 40 74.20 -0.23 -67.04
CA GLY A 40 74.90 0.86 -67.75
C GLY A 40 76.30 0.51 -68.26
N ALA A 41 77.02 -0.40 -67.61
CA ALA A 41 78.34 -0.85 -68.08
C ALA A 41 78.28 -1.69 -69.36
N ALA A 42 77.12 -2.28 -69.69
CA ALA A 42 76.92 -3.11 -70.88
C ALA A 42 76.27 -2.37 -72.06
N LEU A 43 75.59 -1.23 -71.81
CA LEU A 43 74.78 -0.55 -72.84
C LEU A 43 75.48 0.60 -73.60
N GLY A 44 76.67 1.03 -73.17
CA GLY A 44 77.47 2.03 -73.90
C GLY A 44 76.67 3.28 -74.32
N TRP A 45 76.85 3.75 -75.57
CA TRP A 45 76.20 4.97 -76.08
C TRP A 45 74.66 4.88 -76.16
N TRP A 46 74.08 3.68 -76.27
CA TRP A 46 72.63 3.51 -76.51
C TRP A 46 71.72 4.09 -75.42
N TRP A 47 72.27 4.36 -74.23
CA TRP A 47 71.54 4.99 -73.13
C TRP A 47 70.97 6.38 -73.49
N VAL A 48 71.65 7.16 -74.34
CA VAL A 48 71.20 8.50 -74.76
C VAL A 48 69.91 8.41 -75.58
N GLY A 49 69.76 7.38 -76.42
CA GLY A 49 68.56 7.18 -77.24
C GLY A 49 67.30 6.90 -76.41
N LEU A 50 67.44 6.16 -75.31
CA LEU A 50 66.33 5.85 -74.40
C LEU A 50 65.84 7.09 -73.64
N ILE A 51 66.72 8.04 -73.33
CA ILE A 51 66.34 9.29 -72.67
C ILE A 51 65.52 10.18 -73.61
N VAL A 52 65.96 10.34 -74.86
CA VAL A 52 65.25 11.18 -75.83
C VAL A 52 63.87 10.59 -76.15
N GLY A 53 63.78 9.27 -76.30
CA GLY A 53 62.49 8.59 -76.53
C GLY A 53 61.49 8.77 -75.39
N GLY A 54 61.94 8.71 -74.13
CA GLY A 54 61.07 8.91 -72.96
C GLY A 54 60.48 10.32 -72.88
N LEU A 55 61.25 11.35 -73.23
CA LEU A 55 60.77 12.74 -73.22
C LEU A 55 59.67 13.02 -74.26
N LEU A 56 59.75 12.42 -75.45
CA LEU A 56 58.75 12.58 -76.51
C LEU A 56 57.39 11.96 -76.12
N VAL A 57 57.40 10.82 -75.45
CA VAL A 57 56.19 10.16 -74.97
C VAL A 57 55.46 11.04 -73.95
N ILE A 58 56.18 11.66 -73.02
CA ILE A 58 55.59 12.57 -72.02
C ILE A 58 54.95 13.78 -72.70
N ALA A 59 55.62 14.39 -73.69
CA ALA A 59 55.08 15.53 -74.43
C ALA A 59 53.77 15.22 -75.18
N SER A 60 53.63 14.01 -75.72
CA SER A 60 52.43 13.59 -76.47
C SER A 60 51.16 13.51 -75.60
N THR A 61 51.31 13.22 -74.30
CA THR A 61 50.17 13.10 -73.37
C THR A 61 49.54 14.45 -73.01
N ALA A 62 50.27 15.55 -73.17
CA ALA A 62 49.76 16.89 -72.87
C ALA A 62 48.68 17.39 -73.84
N TRP A 63 48.55 16.77 -75.02
CA TRP A 63 47.64 17.22 -76.07
C TRP A 63 46.22 16.64 -75.95
N PHE A 64 46.00 15.59 -75.17
CA PHE A 64 44.69 14.94 -75.01
C PHE A 64 43.80 15.65 -73.95
N ARG A 65 43.30 16.85 -74.26
CA ARG A 65 42.28 17.56 -73.43
C ARG A 65 40.88 17.44 -74.04
N ARG A 66 39.93 16.82 -73.34
CA ARG A 66 38.51 16.75 -73.73
C ARG A 66 37.65 17.73 -72.91
N ARG A 67 36.65 18.38 -73.52
CA ARG A 67 35.70 19.30 -72.85
C ARG A 67 34.49 18.52 -72.29
N LEU A 68 34.07 18.84 -71.06
CA LEU A 68 32.91 18.26 -70.36
C LEU A 68 31.59 18.82 -70.94
N THR A 69 30.54 17.98 -71.01
CA THR A 69 29.22 18.28 -71.60
C THR A 69 28.19 18.57 -70.50
N GLU A 70 27.12 19.32 -70.79
CA GLU A 70 26.11 19.78 -69.81
C GLU A 70 25.44 18.66 -68.98
N ALA A 71 25.30 17.46 -69.55
CA ALA A 71 24.77 16.28 -68.83
C ALA A 71 25.63 15.86 -67.61
N ASP A 72 26.93 16.18 -67.61
CA ASP A 72 27.81 15.89 -66.48
C ASP A 72 27.68 16.94 -65.36
N LEU A 73 27.18 18.15 -65.66
CA LEU A 73 26.91 19.19 -64.67
C LEU A 73 25.60 18.90 -63.92
N GLU A 74 24.55 18.47 -64.62
CA GLU A 74 23.28 18.07 -63.98
C GLU A 74 23.44 16.86 -63.05
N ARG A 75 24.24 15.87 -63.45
CA ARG A 75 24.58 14.74 -62.56
C ARG A 75 25.31 15.17 -61.30
N ARG A 76 26.13 16.23 -61.35
CA ARG A 76 26.82 16.74 -60.17
C ARG A 76 25.87 17.43 -59.21
N HIS A 77 24.98 18.27 -59.71
CA HIS A 77 23.97 18.93 -58.86
C HIS A 77 23.05 17.90 -58.18
N GLY A 78 22.60 16.86 -58.91
CA GLY A 78 21.80 15.79 -58.30
C GLY A 78 22.56 14.96 -57.25
N LEU A 79 23.86 14.73 -57.46
CA LEU A 79 24.70 14.04 -56.47
C LEU A 79 24.97 14.90 -55.23
N GLU A 80 25.09 16.22 -55.38
CA GLU A 80 25.28 17.16 -54.27
C GLU A 80 24.02 17.27 -53.40
N GLU A 81 22.83 17.36 -54.00
CA GLU A 81 21.57 17.35 -53.25
C GLU A 81 21.34 16.03 -52.49
N LEU A 82 21.65 14.89 -53.12
CA LEU A 82 21.57 13.58 -52.44
C LEU A 82 22.59 13.47 -51.31
N ALA A 83 23.79 14.04 -51.48
CA ALA A 83 24.80 14.08 -50.43
C ALA A 83 24.36 14.96 -49.25
N GLN A 84 23.69 16.09 -49.52
CA GLN A 84 23.17 16.98 -48.49
C GLN A 84 22.01 16.34 -47.71
N LYS A 85 21.02 15.75 -48.40
CA LYS A 85 19.92 15.00 -47.75
C LYS A 85 20.43 13.84 -46.91
N ARG A 86 21.48 13.13 -47.37
CA ARG A 86 22.12 12.07 -46.57
C ARG A 86 22.82 12.61 -45.33
N ARG A 87 23.41 13.81 -45.38
CA ARG A 87 24.02 14.45 -44.19
C ARG A 87 22.96 14.88 -43.18
N GLU A 88 21.86 15.46 -43.64
CA GLU A 88 20.74 15.85 -42.78
C GLU A 88 20.09 14.64 -42.13
N GLN A 89 19.88 13.54 -42.88
CA GLN A 89 19.38 12.29 -42.33
C GLN A 89 20.34 11.66 -41.31
N LYS A 90 21.66 11.71 -41.56
CA LYS A 90 22.66 11.24 -40.60
C LYS A 90 22.67 12.06 -39.32
N LEU A 91 22.64 13.39 -39.43
CA LEU A 91 22.56 14.28 -38.27
C LEU A 91 21.27 14.07 -37.47
N ALA A 92 20.12 13.88 -38.14
CA ALA A 92 18.86 13.57 -37.48
C ALA A 92 18.88 12.20 -36.78
N ALA A 93 19.50 11.18 -37.41
CA ALA A 93 19.68 9.86 -36.83
C ALA A 93 20.62 9.90 -35.62
N GLU A 94 21.75 10.62 -35.71
CA GLU A 94 22.69 10.81 -34.61
C GLU A 94 22.03 11.55 -33.42
N GLN A 95 21.26 12.61 -33.68
CA GLN A 95 20.49 13.31 -32.64
C GLN A 95 19.41 12.43 -32.01
N PHE A 96 18.77 11.56 -32.79
CA PHE A 96 17.77 10.63 -32.28
C PHE A 96 18.41 9.55 -31.40
N GLU A 97 19.56 9.00 -31.83
CA GLU A 97 20.33 8.05 -31.02
C GLU A 97 20.85 8.68 -29.72
N GLU A 98 21.29 9.94 -29.75
CA GLU A 98 21.75 10.65 -28.56
C GLU A 98 20.61 10.89 -27.57
N ARG A 99 19.43 11.33 -28.05
CA ARG A 99 18.23 11.46 -27.21
C ARG A 99 17.75 10.12 -26.66
N ARG A 100 17.84 9.06 -27.46
CA ARG A 100 17.49 7.70 -27.02
C ARG A 100 18.42 7.24 -25.91
N LYS A 101 19.74 7.42 -26.06
CA LYS A 101 20.73 7.10 -25.02
C LYS A 101 20.53 7.92 -23.75
N ASP A 102 20.21 9.21 -23.86
CA ASP A 102 19.92 10.05 -22.69
C ASP A 102 18.63 9.60 -21.98
N THR A 103 17.60 9.24 -22.75
CA THR A 103 16.34 8.70 -22.20
C THR A 103 16.56 7.34 -21.53
N GLU A 104 17.31 6.43 -22.16
CA GLU A 104 17.69 5.13 -21.58
C GLU A 104 18.48 5.32 -20.28
N GLN A 105 19.44 6.25 -20.23
CA GLN A 105 20.18 6.57 -19.01
C GLN A 105 19.30 7.21 -17.91
N GLN A 106 18.32 8.04 -18.28
CA GLN A 106 17.37 8.60 -17.31
C GLN A 106 16.44 7.51 -16.75
N LEU A 107 15.95 6.61 -17.60
CA LEU A 107 15.14 5.47 -17.18
C LEU A 107 15.93 4.51 -16.29
N GLU A 108 17.19 4.21 -16.61
CA GLU A 108 18.07 3.40 -15.76
C GLU A 108 18.32 4.06 -14.40
N LYS A 109 18.54 5.38 -14.35
CA LYS A 109 18.68 6.12 -13.09
C LYS A 109 17.39 6.08 -12.26
N ILE A 110 16.23 6.25 -12.91
CA ILE A 110 14.93 6.17 -12.25
C ILE A 110 14.68 4.74 -11.74
N ALA A 111 14.91 3.72 -12.57
CA ALA A 111 14.77 2.30 -12.21
C ALA A 111 15.69 1.93 -11.04
N ALA A 112 16.96 2.34 -11.09
CA ALA A 112 17.90 2.14 -9.98
C ALA A 112 17.44 2.84 -8.70
N SER A 113 16.89 4.07 -8.80
CA SER A 113 16.36 4.81 -7.64
C SER A 113 15.06 4.20 -7.08
N LEU A 114 14.21 3.66 -7.95
CA LEU A 114 12.99 2.94 -7.56
C LEU A 114 13.36 1.62 -6.90
N GLN A 115 14.32 0.89 -7.45
CA GLN A 115 14.82 -0.35 -6.86
C GLN A 115 15.46 -0.09 -5.49
N THR A 116 16.26 0.97 -5.32
CA THR A 116 16.77 1.33 -3.98
C THR A 116 15.66 1.72 -3.02
N ARG A 117 14.61 2.42 -3.50
CA ARG A 117 13.44 2.74 -2.67
C ARG A 117 12.63 1.50 -2.32
N GLU A 118 12.44 0.58 -3.26
CA GLU A 118 11.77 -0.69 -3.06
C GLU A 118 12.54 -1.59 -2.11
N GLU A 119 13.87 -1.71 -2.26
CA GLU A 119 14.74 -2.41 -1.30
C GLU A 119 14.73 -1.72 0.07
N THR A 120 14.68 -0.38 0.14
CA THR A 120 14.57 0.34 1.40
C THR A 120 13.19 0.15 2.04
N LEU A 121 12.13 0.15 1.24
CA LEU A 121 10.76 -0.09 1.71
C LEU A 121 10.56 -1.56 2.08
N ALA A 122 11.12 -2.50 1.34
CA ALA A 122 11.11 -3.92 1.61
C ALA A 122 11.96 -4.22 2.85
N ASN A 123 13.14 -3.64 3.00
CA ASN A 123 13.92 -3.76 4.24
C ASN A 123 13.20 -3.11 5.41
N ARG A 124 12.56 -1.95 5.23
CA ARG A 124 11.71 -1.35 6.26
C ARG A 124 10.50 -2.23 6.54
N LEU A 125 9.86 -2.84 5.55
CA LEU A 125 8.69 -3.69 5.68
C LEU A 125 9.03 -5.02 6.31
N VAL A 126 10.18 -5.62 5.99
CA VAL A 126 10.74 -6.82 6.61
C VAL A 126 11.15 -6.48 8.03
N THR A 127 11.82 -5.36 8.26
CA THR A 127 12.10 -4.84 9.60
C THR A 127 10.80 -4.58 10.37
N TYR A 128 9.78 -4.00 9.74
CA TYR A 128 8.44 -3.82 10.31
C TYR A 128 7.74 -5.17 10.51
N HIS A 129 7.94 -6.17 9.65
CA HIS A 129 7.31 -7.49 9.70
C HIS A 129 7.95 -8.36 10.79
N GLU A 130 9.26 -8.26 10.96
CA GLU A 130 10.03 -8.77 12.10
C GLU A 130 9.67 -8.02 13.39
N TRP A 131 9.37 -6.71 13.32
CA TRP A 131 8.77 -5.93 14.43
C TRP A 131 7.28 -6.25 14.66
N MET A 132 6.60 -6.83 13.67
CA MET A 132 5.22 -7.33 13.69
C MET A 132 5.15 -8.84 13.99
N GLU A 133 6.26 -9.50 14.35
CA GLU A 133 6.21 -10.67 15.22
C GLU A 133 5.75 -10.21 16.60
N PHE A 134 4.47 -9.84 16.65
CA PHE A 134 3.82 -9.32 17.82
C PHE A 134 3.90 -10.36 18.94
N PRO A 135 4.03 -9.92 20.20
CA PRO A 135 3.93 -10.82 21.33
C PRO A 135 2.61 -11.58 21.21
N ARG A 136 2.67 -12.88 20.93
CA ARG A 136 1.50 -13.76 20.99
C ARG A 136 0.82 -13.51 22.33
N PRO A 137 -0.51 -13.35 22.40
CA PRO A 137 -1.20 -13.11 23.67
C PRO A 137 -0.83 -14.21 24.66
N ILE A 138 0.04 -13.86 25.62
CA ILE A 138 0.64 -14.80 26.56
C ILE A 138 -0.47 -15.21 27.52
N ASN A 139 -0.63 -16.51 27.72
CA ASN A 139 -1.69 -17.04 28.53
C ASN A 139 -1.19 -17.13 29.98
N LEU A 140 -1.59 -16.19 30.86
CA LEU A 140 -1.24 -16.27 32.29
C LEU A 140 -1.91 -17.46 32.99
N ASP A 141 -2.79 -18.19 32.30
CA ASP A 141 -3.44 -19.41 32.77
C ASP A 141 -2.53 -20.66 32.75
N GLN A 142 -1.40 -20.62 32.03
CA GLN A 142 -0.55 -21.82 31.91
C GLN A 142 0.21 -22.15 33.20
N ASP A 143 0.50 -21.15 34.05
CA ASP A 143 1.08 -21.36 35.38
C ASP A 143 0.01 -21.21 36.47
N LYS A 144 -0.61 -22.33 36.87
CA LYS A 144 -1.44 -22.43 38.08
C LYS A 144 -0.66 -22.16 39.39
N SER A 145 0.63 -21.84 39.28
CA SER A 145 1.55 -21.58 40.38
C SER A 145 1.43 -20.13 40.91
N SER A 146 0.39 -19.94 41.71
CA SER A 146 0.20 -18.94 42.78
C SER A 146 -0.22 -17.52 42.40
N ASP A 147 -1.52 -17.25 42.60
CA ASP A 147 -2.11 -15.90 42.71
C ASP A 147 -1.33 -15.02 43.71
N ALA A 148 -0.64 -15.63 44.67
CA ALA A 148 0.27 -14.99 45.61
C ALA A 148 1.46 -14.31 44.91
N LEU A 149 2.09 -14.94 43.91
CA LEU A 149 3.18 -14.33 43.13
C LEU A 149 2.67 -13.15 42.29
N LEU A 150 1.49 -13.29 41.64
CA LEU A 150 0.89 -12.18 40.88
C LEU A 150 0.52 -11.00 41.78
N THR A 151 0.03 -11.28 42.98
CA THR A 151 -0.30 -10.24 43.99
C THR A 151 0.96 -9.56 44.52
N ASP A 152 2.05 -10.32 44.73
CA ASP A 152 3.35 -9.78 45.13
C ASP A 152 3.96 -8.89 44.03
N LEU A 153 3.91 -9.35 42.78
CA LEU A 153 4.33 -8.55 41.63
C LEU A 153 3.49 -7.28 41.49
N ALA A 154 2.15 -7.35 41.62
CA ALA A 154 1.31 -6.16 41.57
C ALA A 154 1.62 -5.16 42.71
N LYS A 155 2.04 -5.63 43.89
CA LYS A 155 2.53 -4.75 44.98
C LYS A 155 3.86 -4.10 44.62
N LYS A 156 4.79 -4.86 44.04
CA LYS A 156 6.09 -4.37 43.54
C LYS A 156 5.90 -3.34 42.42
N ASP A 157 4.96 -3.55 41.51
CA ASP A 157 4.60 -2.60 40.46
C ASP A 157 4.16 -1.25 41.07
N LYS A 158 3.39 -1.26 42.16
CA LYS A 158 2.97 -0.04 42.89
C LYS A 158 4.14 0.64 43.60
N GLN A 159 5.06 -0.14 44.18
CA GLN A 159 6.29 0.39 44.78
C GLN A 159 7.19 1.05 43.73
N LEU A 160 7.30 0.44 42.55
CA LEU A 160 8.02 1.01 41.41
C LEU A 160 7.43 2.35 40.98
N LEU A 161 6.11 2.44 40.80
CA LEU A 161 5.48 3.70 40.39
C LEU A 161 5.75 4.83 41.39
N LYS A 162 5.73 4.51 42.68
CA LYS A 162 6.10 5.45 43.74
C LYS A 162 7.57 5.85 43.68
N LEU A 163 8.48 4.89 43.47
CA LEU A 163 9.91 5.14 43.28
C LEU A 163 10.16 6.08 42.10
N LEU A 164 9.49 5.87 40.97
CA LEU A 164 9.65 6.70 39.77
C LEU A 164 9.15 8.13 39.99
N GLU A 165 8.09 8.31 40.77
CA GLU A 165 7.59 9.63 41.17
C GLU A 165 8.56 10.34 42.12
N ASP A 166 9.10 9.62 43.11
CA ASP A 166 10.07 10.16 44.05
C ASP A 166 11.41 10.50 43.35
N GLU A 167 11.84 9.68 42.39
CA GLU A 167 13.06 9.94 41.62
C GLU A 167 12.89 11.09 40.63
N SER A 168 11.71 11.26 40.02
CA SER A 168 11.45 12.43 39.18
C SER A 168 11.47 13.73 39.98
N LYS A 169 10.96 13.72 41.22
CA LYS A 169 11.11 14.82 42.19
C LYS A 169 12.57 15.07 42.55
N SER A 170 13.33 14.02 42.83
CA SER A 170 14.76 14.09 43.18
C SER A 170 15.61 14.66 42.03
N LEU A 171 15.47 14.12 40.83
CA LEU A 171 16.20 14.56 39.63
C LEU A 171 15.88 16.01 39.28
N PHE A 172 14.61 16.42 39.40
CA PHE A 172 14.21 17.82 39.24
C PHE A 172 14.97 18.75 40.19
N GLU A 173 15.05 18.39 41.48
CA GLU A 173 15.79 19.17 42.47
C GLU A 173 17.30 19.19 42.19
N LYS A 174 17.90 18.07 41.76
CA LYS A 174 19.31 18.01 41.35
C LYS A 174 19.60 18.92 40.14
N ILE A 175 18.73 18.93 39.12
CA ILE A 175 18.86 19.81 37.95
C ILE A 175 18.72 21.28 38.37
N ARG A 176 17.75 21.59 39.26
CA ARG A 176 17.57 22.95 39.80
C ARG A 176 18.80 23.46 40.54
N GLN A 177 19.44 22.59 41.32
CA GLN A 177 20.65 22.87 42.09
C GLN A 177 21.94 22.86 41.23
N ASN A 178 21.84 22.65 39.91
CA ASN A 178 22.97 22.52 38.98
C ASN A 178 23.98 21.41 39.36
N ARG A 179 23.55 20.33 40.01
CA ARG A 179 24.47 19.28 40.49
C ARG A 179 25.24 18.55 39.38
N TYR A 180 24.81 18.64 38.12
CA TYR A 180 25.48 18.02 36.97
C TYR A 180 26.50 18.93 36.29
N MET A 181 26.78 20.09 36.89
CA MET A 181 27.77 21.05 36.40
C MET A 181 28.89 21.16 37.43
N GLU A 182 30.10 20.79 37.04
CA GLU A 182 31.33 21.07 37.81
C GLU A 182 32.19 22.02 36.97
N ASP A 183 32.70 23.10 37.57
CA ASP A 183 33.51 24.12 36.88
C ASP A 183 32.87 24.67 35.58
N ASN A 184 31.55 24.87 35.59
CA ASN A 184 30.75 25.27 34.41
C ASN A 184 30.80 24.30 33.21
N LYS A 185 31.29 23.07 33.41
CA LYS A 185 31.26 21.99 32.42
C LYS A 185 30.23 20.94 32.81
N PHE A 186 29.41 20.55 31.85
CA PHE A 186 28.44 19.47 32.02
C PHE A 186 29.18 18.14 32.19
N GLN A 187 28.92 17.43 33.29
CA GLN A 187 29.51 16.14 33.62
C GLN A 187 28.54 15.00 33.26
N PRO A 188 28.72 14.31 32.12
CA PRO A 188 27.83 13.23 31.71
C PRO A 188 27.89 12.02 32.66
N ASP A 189 29.01 11.81 33.35
CA ASP A 189 29.20 10.71 34.29
C ASP A 189 28.23 10.76 35.47
N LEU A 190 27.90 11.96 35.98
CA LEU A 190 26.95 12.12 37.08
C LEU A 190 25.52 11.74 36.65
N LEU A 191 25.11 12.16 35.44
CA LEU A 191 23.81 11.80 34.88
C LEU A 191 23.72 10.29 34.60
N ARG A 192 24.79 9.70 34.05
CA ARG A 192 24.88 8.25 33.83
C ARG A 192 24.76 7.48 35.14
N ASN A 193 25.48 7.90 36.18
CA ASN A 193 25.48 7.22 37.47
C ASN A 193 24.09 7.29 38.13
N ASP A 194 23.38 8.40 38.04
CA ASP A 194 21.99 8.52 38.51
C ASP A 194 21.03 7.59 37.74
N ALA A 195 21.20 7.45 36.43
CA ALA A 195 20.41 6.51 35.63
C ALA A 195 20.70 5.04 36.01
N LEU A 196 21.97 4.69 36.24
CA LEU A 196 22.37 3.36 36.70
C LEU A 196 21.87 3.06 38.11
N ASP A 197 21.89 4.05 39.00
CA ASP A 197 21.36 3.94 40.36
C ASP A 197 19.83 3.72 40.33
N LEU A 198 19.10 4.43 39.46
CA LEU A 198 17.68 4.16 39.23
C LEU A 198 17.46 2.70 38.78
N VAL A 199 18.23 2.21 37.81
CA VAL A 199 18.14 0.81 37.35
C VAL A 199 18.37 -0.16 38.52
N GLN A 200 19.38 0.07 39.36
CA GLN A 200 19.65 -0.77 40.54
C GLN A 200 18.48 -0.75 41.53
N ARG A 201 17.96 0.43 41.89
CA ARG A 201 16.81 0.54 42.80
C ARG A 201 15.56 -0.14 42.26
N VAL A 202 15.34 -0.14 40.94
CA VAL A 202 14.24 -0.90 40.31
C VAL A 202 14.48 -2.40 40.42
N ILE A 203 15.71 -2.86 40.19
CA ILE A 203 16.07 -4.27 40.36
C ILE A 203 15.83 -4.72 41.80
N ASP A 204 16.15 -3.88 42.79
CA ASP A 204 15.97 -4.17 44.21
C ASP A 204 14.51 -4.43 44.59
N ILE A 205 13.57 -3.76 43.92
CA ILE A 205 12.13 -3.97 44.13
C ILE A 205 11.72 -5.38 43.67
N TYR A 206 12.21 -5.83 42.51
CA TYR A 206 11.78 -7.12 41.94
C TYR A 206 12.59 -8.32 42.45
N ARG A 207 13.87 -8.14 42.77
CA ARG A 207 14.78 -9.18 43.29
C ARG A 207 15.63 -8.67 44.48
N PRO A 208 15.10 -8.65 45.71
CA PRO A 208 15.89 -8.31 46.89
C PRO A 208 16.89 -9.44 47.22
N GLY A 209 18.21 -9.15 47.18
CA GLY A 209 19.24 -10.01 47.81
C GLY A 209 20.48 -10.45 46.99
N GLY A 210 20.57 -10.19 45.68
CA GLY A 210 21.76 -10.56 44.86
C GLY A 210 22.92 -9.55 44.94
N LYS A 211 24.18 -9.97 44.77
CA LYS A 211 25.37 -9.08 44.82
C LYS A 211 25.75 -8.44 43.47
N GLU A 212 25.47 -9.08 42.33
CA GLU A 212 25.75 -8.54 40.97
C GLU A 212 24.61 -8.88 39.98
N ARG A 213 23.46 -8.22 40.17
CA ARG A 213 22.15 -8.63 39.61
C ARG A 213 22.01 -8.45 38.09
N LEU A 214 22.78 -7.53 37.49
CA LEU A 214 22.79 -7.31 36.03
C LEU A 214 23.45 -8.46 35.27
N LEU A 215 24.43 -9.15 35.89
CA LEU A 215 25.20 -10.23 35.26
C LEU A 215 24.46 -11.57 35.29
N GLU A 216 23.43 -11.70 36.13
CA GLU A 216 22.60 -12.91 36.26
C GLU A 216 21.43 -12.93 35.25
N THR A 217 21.29 -11.89 34.42
CA THR A 217 20.18 -11.72 33.47
C THR A 217 20.59 -12.12 32.06
N SER A 218 19.67 -12.72 31.29
CA SER A 218 19.94 -13.09 29.91
C SER A 218 20.28 -11.86 29.06
N LEU A 219 21.41 -11.91 28.35
CA LEU A 219 21.83 -10.88 27.39
C LEU A 219 20.73 -10.58 26.35
N ALA A 220 19.98 -11.60 25.93
CA ALA A 220 18.88 -11.42 24.98
C ALA A 220 17.73 -10.58 25.55
N GLN A 221 17.43 -10.70 26.85
CA GLN A 221 16.41 -9.88 27.51
C GLN A 221 16.88 -8.42 27.66
N ILE A 222 18.17 -8.23 27.97
CA ILE A 222 18.78 -6.90 28.05
C ILE A 222 18.75 -6.22 26.67
N PHE A 223 19.19 -6.89 25.60
CA PHE A 223 19.18 -6.30 24.25
C PHE A 223 17.76 -5.96 23.76
N ARG A 224 16.77 -6.82 24.05
CA ARG A 224 15.36 -6.53 23.73
C ARG A 224 14.85 -5.32 24.51
N ALA A 225 15.16 -5.22 25.80
CA ALA A 225 14.74 -4.07 26.61
C ALA A 225 15.43 -2.77 26.16
N VAL A 226 16.72 -2.81 25.82
CA VAL A 226 17.44 -1.66 25.25
C VAL A 226 16.81 -1.21 23.94
N SER A 227 16.50 -2.15 23.03
CA SER A 227 15.82 -1.84 21.77
C SER A 227 14.46 -1.17 22.00
N ARG A 228 13.63 -1.71 22.92
CA ARG A 228 12.33 -1.09 23.27
C ARG A 228 12.50 0.29 23.91
N ALA A 229 13.48 0.45 24.80
CA ALA A 229 13.78 1.73 25.44
C ALA A 229 14.19 2.78 24.40
N SER A 230 15.05 2.44 23.43
CA SER A 230 15.47 3.33 22.35
C SER A 230 14.28 3.87 21.55
N ILE A 231 13.30 3.02 21.24
CA ILE A 231 12.09 3.41 20.50
C ILE A 231 11.19 4.29 21.37
N GLN A 232 10.98 3.94 22.64
CA GLN A 232 10.21 4.79 23.54
C GLN A 232 10.87 6.15 23.73
N PHE A 233 12.20 6.22 23.79
CA PHE A 233 12.92 7.49 23.81
C PHE A 233 12.70 8.29 22.52
N MET A 234 12.73 7.65 21.34
CA MET A 234 12.39 8.34 20.09
C MET A 234 10.98 8.93 20.13
N VAL A 235 9.97 8.17 20.56
CA VAL A 235 8.60 8.69 20.69
C VAL A 235 8.53 9.85 21.68
N VAL A 236 9.25 9.76 22.80
CA VAL A 236 9.33 10.84 23.79
C VAL A 236 10.02 12.09 23.23
N LEU A 237 11.04 11.93 22.38
CA LEU A 237 11.74 13.03 21.69
C LEU A 237 10.92 13.62 20.54
N ASP A 238 10.18 12.81 19.79
CA ASP A 238 9.21 13.25 18.78
C ASP A 238 8.10 14.13 19.37
N HIS A 239 7.83 13.97 20.66
CA HIS A 239 6.83 14.75 21.39
C HIS A 239 7.40 16.02 22.06
N ALA A 240 8.71 16.27 21.96
CA ALA A 240 9.31 17.53 22.39
C ALA A 240 9.10 18.63 21.32
N PRO A 241 9.03 19.92 21.70
CA PRO A 241 8.87 21.01 20.73
C PRO A 241 10.04 21.11 19.74
N VAL A 242 9.80 21.80 18.63
CA VAL A 242 10.67 21.89 17.42
C VAL A 242 12.17 21.98 17.76
N ASP A 243 12.95 21.12 17.11
CA ASP A 243 14.43 20.96 17.11
C ASP A 243 15.09 20.20 18.28
N VAL A 244 14.35 19.69 19.27
CA VAL A 244 14.97 18.88 20.35
C VAL A 244 15.56 17.55 19.87
N GLN A 245 15.10 17.04 18.71
CA GLN A 245 15.62 15.80 18.11
C GLN A 245 17.08 15.93 17.64
N GLU A 246 17.53 17.14 17.34
CA GLU A 246 18.90 17.43 16.90
C GLU A 246 19.84 17.77 18.08
N TYR A 247 19.32 17.82 19.30
CA TYR A 247 20.08 18.24 20.47
C TYR A 247 20.99 17.12 20.96
N ASN A 248 22.24 17.46 21.28
CA ASN A 248 23.08 16.57 22.07
C ASN A 248 22.63 16.57 23.55
N ILE A 249 23.11 15.62 24.34
CA ILE A 249 22.71 15.44 25.76
C ILE A 249 22.96 16.72 26.59
N ARG A 250 24.00 17.50 26.27
CA ARG A 250 24.31 18.77 26.95
C ARG A 250 23.26 19.83 26.62
N ASP A 251 22.88 19.97 25.36
CA ASP A 251 21.87 20.93 24.91
C ASP A 251 20.49 20.58 25.48
N LEU A 252 20.16 19.28 25.53
CA LEU A 252 18.96 18.77 26.20
C LEU A 252 18.96 19.09 27.70
N TYR A 253 20.09 18.88 28.39
CA TYR A 253 20.22 19.25 29.81
C TYR A 253 20.06 20.75 30.02
N ASN A 254 20.71 21.58 29.20
CA ASN A 254 20.61 23.04 29.28
C ASN A 254 19.17 23.51 29.03
N TYR A 255 18.47 22.89 28.08
CA TYR A 255 17.07 23.14 27.79
C TYR A 255 16.19 22.84 29.01
N VAL A 256 16.30 21.65 29.59
CA VAL A 256 15.54 21.24 30.80
C VAL A 256 15.91 22.13 31.99
N GLN A 257 17.19 22.45 32.18
CA GLN A 257 17.66 23.30 33.28
C GLN A 257 17.11 24.72 33.19
N ARG A 258 17.06 25.32 32.00
CA ARG A 258 16.44 26.64 31.77
C ARG A 258 14.95 26.60 32.12
N ALA A 259 14.25 25.55 31.69
CA ALA A 259 12.84 25.35 32.00
C ALA A 259 12.57 25.19 33.51
N VAL A 260 13.38 24.37 34.19
CA VAL A 260 13.28 24.11 35.62
C VAL A 260 13.54 25.38 36.45
N LYS A 261 14.52 26.21 36.06
CA LYS A 261 14.83 27.49 36.72
C LYS A 261 13.73 28.53 36.50
N ALA A 262 13.16 28.60 35.30
CA ALA A 262 12.09 29.55 34.96
C ALA A 262 10.76 29.24 35.67
N TYR A 263 10.49 27.96 35.96
CA TYR A 263 9.19 27.51 36.48
C TYR A 263 9.09 27.47 38.01
N GLY A 264 10.13 27.85 38.75
CA GLY A 264 10.30 27.57 40.19
C GLY A 264 9.02 27.62 41.05
N TYR A 265 8.35 26.47 41.22
CA TYR A 265 7.46 26.06 42.32
C TYR A 265 6.78 24.70 41.97
N TYR A 266 7.49 23.58 42.13
CA TYR A 266 6.97 22.22 41.95
C TYR A 266 5.75 21.91 42.88
N LYS A 267 5.71 22.53 44.07
CA LYS A 267 4.63 22.37 45.08
C LYS A 267 3.22 22.83 44.65
N ARG A 268 3.07 23.61 43.57
CA ARG A 268 1.75 24.05 43.08
C ARG A 268 1.12 23.14 42.02
N VAL A 269 1.88 22.20 41.45
CA VAL A 269 1.46 21.37 40.30
C VAL A 269 1.19 19.91 40.68
N GLU A 270 1.62 19.48 41.88
CA GLU A 270 1.31 18.16 42.45
C GLU A 270 -0.18 17.77 42.37
N PRO A 271 -1.16 18.68 42.58
CA PRO A 271 -2.59 18.34 42.44
C PRO A 271 -3.10 18.15 41.00
N TYR A 272 -2.35 18.61 39.98
CA TYR A 272 -2.80 18.67 38.59
C TYR A 272 -2.10 17.65 37.66
N TRP A 273 -1.13 16.89 38.18
CA TRP A 273 -0.40 15.84 37.46
C TRP A 273 -1.27 14.82 36.71
N PRO A 274 -2.39 14.31 37.27
CA PRO A 274 -3.26 13.37 36.58
C PRO A 274 -4.04 14.00 35.40
N TYR A 275 -4.36 15.29 35.51
CA TYR A 275 -5.18 16.03 34.53
C TYR A 275 -4.36 16.61 33.38
N LEU A 276 -3.08 16.88 33.60
CA LEU A 276 -2.16 17.40 32.59
C LEU A 276 -1.79 16.34 31.54
N ASN A 277 -1.66 15.08 31.93
CA ASN A 277 -1.35 13.98 31.01
C ASN A 277 -2.53 13.63 30.08
N SER A 278 -3.78 13.72 30.55
CA SER A 278 -4.97 13.44 29.72
C SER A 278 -5.25 14.54 28.68
N ALA A 279 -5.01 15.81 29.02
CA ALA A 279 -5.05 16.92 28.06
C ALA A 279 -3.94 16.81 26.98
N PHE A 280 -2.79 16.24 27.35
CA PHE A 280 -1.64 16.00 26.45
C PHE A 280 -1.94 14.93 25.37
N TYR A 281 -2.58 13.81 25.72
CA TYR A 281 -3.01 12.81 24.72
C TYR A 281 -4.17 13.30 23.83
N LEU A 282 -5.03 14.19 24.34
CA LEU A 282 -6.00 14.93 23.52
C LEU A 282 -5.31 15.81 22.46
N GLY A 283 -4.16 16.42 22.80
CA GLY A 283 -3.32 17.17 21.88
C GLY A 283 -2.75 16.32 20.73
N ARG A 284 -2.40 15.05 20.99
CA ARG A 284 -1.90 14.11 19.96
C ARG A 284 -2.94 13.81 18.87
N PHE A 285 -4.23 13.79 19.22
CA PHE A 285 -5.31 13.66 18.24
C PHE A 285 -5.54 14.95 17.45
N ALA A 286 -5.47 16.11 18.10
CA ALA A 286 -5.57 17.39 17.40
C ALA A 286 -4.39 17.60 16.42
N MET A 287 -3.21 17.04 16.72
CA MET A 287 -2.04 17.07 15.83
C MET A 287 -2.14 16.10 14.64
N GLY A 288 -2.89 15.00 14.76
CA GLY A 288 -3.14 14.08 13.64
C GLY A 288 -4.24 14.57 12.67
N ALA A 289 -5.11 15.47 13.11
CA ALA A 289 -6.18 16.05 12.32
C ALA A 289 -5.73 17.35 11.63
N ASN A 290 -4.86 17.22 10.63
CA ASN A 290 -4.45 18.28 9.69
C ASN A 290 -3.62 19.44 10.29
N PRO A 291 -2.35 19.66 9.85
CA PRO A 291 -1.44 20.68 10.42
C PRO A 291 -1.94 22.13 10.33
N ILE A 292 -2.92 22.42 9.46
CA ILE A 292 -3.50 23.76 9.29
C ILE A 292 -4.52 24.10 10.39
N THR A 293 -5.17 23.11 11.01
CA THR A 293 -6.21 23.35 12.03
C THR A 293 -5.61 23.77 13.38
N LEU A 294 -4.39 23.32 13.69
CA LEU A 294 -3.61 23.80 14.84
C LEU A 294 -3.24 25.28 14.72
N GLY A 295 -2.89 25.72 13.51
CA GLY A 295 -2.63 27.13 13.23
C GLY A 295 -3.88 27.99 13.44
N ALA A 296 -5.05 27.51 13.00
CA ALA A 296 -6.30 28.26 13.09
C ALA A 296 -6.86 28.35 14.52
N TRP A 297 -6.85 27.27 15.31
CA TRP A 297 -7.36 27.28 16.70
C TRP A 297 -6.45 28.09 17.64
N TRP A 298 -5.13 28.07 17.40
CA TRP A 298 -4.15 28.78 18.21
C TRP A 298 -4.09 30.28 17.88
N VAL A 299 -4.28 30.66 16.61
CA VAL A 299 -4.28 32.07 16.16
C VAL A 299 -5.57 32.81 16.55
N LEU A 300 -6.71 32.13 16.72
CA LEU A 300 -7.97 32.77 17.10
C LEU A 300 -8.07 33.17 18.59
N GLY A 301 -7.21 32.67 19.47
CA GLY A 301 -7.39 32.76 20.93
C GLY A 301 -6.67 33.89 21.68
N SER A 302 -5.66 34.57 21.13
CA SER A 302 -4.92 35.59 21.90
C SER A 302 -4.14 36.60 21.07
N LEU A 303 -4.77 37.72 20.71
CA LEU A 303 -4.09 38.91 20.19
C LEU A 303 -3.42 39.70 21.33
N SER A 304 -2.21 39.30 21.73
CA SER A 304 -1.15 40.22 22.18
C SER A 304 0.23 39.53 22.17
N SER A 305 1.25 40.17 21.58
CA SER A 305 2.62 39.62 21.43
C SER A 305 3.33 39.34 22.77
N ARG A 306 2.89 39.98 23.86
CA ARG A 306 3.40 39.74 25.22
C ARG A 306 2.73 38.53 25.90
N GLY A 307 1.46 38.25 25.61
CA GLY A 307 0.78 37.04 26.10
C GLY A 307 1.29 35.76 25.44
N ILE A 308 1.62 35.82 24.15
CA ILE A 308 2.15 34.70 23.37
C ILE A 308 3.49 34.19 23.92
N ARG A 309 4.41 35.09 24.32
CA ARG A 309 5.72 34.68 24.89
C ARG A 309 5.60 34.06 26.27
N ALA A 310 4.79 34.63 27.17
CA ALA A 310 4.60 34.09 28.52
C ALA A 310 3.90 32.71 28.50
N ILE A 311 2.98 32.50 27.55
CA ILE A 311 2.29 31.20 27.37
C ILE A 311 3.21 30.20 26.66
N ALA A 312 3.97 30.61 25.64
CA ALA A 312 4.97 29.76 24.98
C ALA A 312 6.06 29.30 25.97
N GLU A 313 6.62 30.22 26.77
CA GLU A 313 7.56 29.87 27.84
C GLU A 313 6.92 28.91 28.85
N LYS A 314 5.67 29.14 29.26
CA LYS A 314 4.95 28.24 30.17
C LYS A 314 4.76 26.84 29.60
N VAL A 315 4.42 26.71 28.31
CA VAL A 315 4.20 25.43 27.62
C VAL A 315 5.52 24.70 27.39
N VAL A 316 6.55 25.40 26.89
CA VAL A 316 7.92 24.86 26.71
C VAL A 316 8.48 24.36 28.04
N ASN A 317 8.29 25.12 29.12
CA ASN A 317 8.77 24.73 30.44
C ASN A 317 7.99 23.52 31.02
N GLN A 318 6.70 23.40 30.72
CA GLN A 318 5.89 22.23 31.08
C GLN A 318 6.27 20.99 30.27
N GLN A 319 6.60 21.14 28.99
CA GLN A 319 7.03 20.05 28.13
C GLN A 319 8.39 19.49 28.52
N ALA A 320 9.34 20.34 28.92
CA ALA A 320 10.63 19.90 29.46
C ALA A 320 10.48 19.05 30.75
N MET A 321 9.47 19.35 31.57
CA MET A 321 9.15 18.58 32.77
C MET A 321 8.54 17.22 32.45
N LEU A 322 7.63 17.18 31.48
CA LEU A 322 7.07 15.93 30.96
C LEU A 322 8.14 15.05 30.33
N LEU A 323 9.08 15.65 29.59
CA LEU A 323 10.21 14.97 28.98
C LEU A 323 11.06 14.25 30.04
N LEU A 324 11.48 14.95 31.10
CA LEU A 324 12.28 14.36 32.19
C LEU A 324 11.55 13.18 32.84
N HIS A 325 10.26 13.37 33.15
CA HIS A 325 9.44 12.34 33.76
C HIS A 325 9.23 11.11 32.87
N ASN A 326 9.02 11.33 31.56
CA ASN A 326 8.84 10.25 30.60
C ASN A 326 10.14 9.46 30.39
N VAL A 327 11.31 10.12 30.35
CA VAL A 327 12.62 9.44 30.27
C VAL A 327 12.83 8.52 31.47
N ILE A 328 12.54 8.99 32.68
CA ILE A 328 12.64 8.18 33.92
C ILE A 328 11.69 7.00 33.87
N ARG A 329 10.45 7.21 33.42
CA ARG A 329 9.45 6.14 33.27
C ARG A 329 9.89 5.08 32.29
N VAL A 330 10.44 5.45 31.13
CA VAL A 330 10.95 4.49 30.12
C VAL A 330 12.03 3.60 30.74
N ILE A 331 13.02 4.19 31.42
CA ILE A 331 14.09 3.42 32.10
C ILE A 331 13.49 2.48 33.16
N GLY A 332 12.58 3.00 33.99
CA GLY A 332 11.96 2.23 35.05
C GLY A 332 11.09 1.08 34.55
N PHE A 333 10.27 1.32 33.53
CA PHE A 333 9.34 0.34 32.97
C PHE A 333 10.06 -0.76 32.20
N GLU A 334 11.09 -0.42 31.42
CA GLU A 334 11.87 -1.43 30.70
C GLU A 334 12.71 -2.28 31.65
N THR A 335 13.30 -1.67 32.69
CA THR A 335 13.99 -2.42 33.75
C THR A 335 13.00 -3.34 34.47
N ALA A 336 11.81 -2.85 34.82
CA ALA A 336 10.77 -3.67 35.45
C ALA A 336 10.24 -4.79 34.54
N ALA A 337 10.19 -4.58 33.22
CA ALA A 337 9.78 -5.61 32.28
C ALA A 337 10.80 -6.77 32.20
N ILE A 338 12.10 -6.51 32.44
CA ILE A 338 13.13 -7.56 32.49
C ILE A 338 12.92 -8.46 33.71
N TYR A 339 12.76 -7.87 34.91
CA TYR A 339 12.76 -8.62 36.17
C TYR A 339 11.37 -8.99 36.69
N GLY A 340 10.35 -8.23 36.32
CA GLY A 340 8.94 -8.43 36.66
C GLY A 340 8.10 -9.07 35.55
N GLY A 341 8.71 -9.42 34.42
CA GLY A 341 8.08 -10.09 33.28
C GLY A 341 6.93 -9.28 32.68
N GLU A 342 5.70 -9.77 32.85
CA GLU A 342 4.46 -9.20 32.27
C GLU A 342 3.97 -7.91 32.92
N PHE A 343 4.90 -7.05 33.35
CA PHE A 343 4.65 -5.74 33.97
C PHE A 343 3.69 -4.87 33.14
N ARG A 344 3.79 -4.93 31.82
CA ARG A 344 2.94 -4.16 30.89
C ARG A 344 1.44 -4.49 31.00
N HIS A 345 1.09 -5.76 31.18
CA HIS A 345 -0.30 -6.22 31.18
C HIS A 345 -0.97 -6.05 32.54
N ARG A 346 -0.19 -5.88 33.62
CA ARG A 346 -0.71 -5.68 34.97
C ARG A 346 -1.21 -4.26 35.27
N ASP A 347 -1.51 -3.49 34.23
CA ASP A 347 -1.94 -2.10 34.31
C ASP A 347 -3.46 -1.95 34.14
N ALA A 348 -4.07 -1.06 34.92
CA ALA A 348 -5.50 -0.80 34.84
C ALA A 348 -5.91 -0.20 33.49
N ASN A 349 -5.08 0.65 32.87
CA ASN A 349 -5.38 1.24 31.56
C ASN A 349 -5.26 0.19 30.45
N TRP A 350 -4.26 -0.70 30.54
CA TRP A 350 -4.13 -1.84 29.62
C TRP A 350 -5.38 -2.72 29.68
N MET A 351 -5.82 -3.08 30.89
CA MET A 351 -7.01 -3.92 31.10
C MET A 351 -8.28 -3.29 30.57
N TYR A 352 -8.48 -1.98 30.81
CA TYR A 352 -9.60 -1.26 30.21
C TYR A 352 -9.55 -1.27 28.69
N GLY A 353 -8.37 -1.03 28.09
CA GLY A 353 -8.19 -1.09 26.64
C GLY A 353 -8.52 -2.46 26.06
N ALA A 354 -8.10 -3.54 26.72
CA ALA A 354 -8.40 -4.90 26.30
C ALA A 354 -9.90 -5.25 26.43
N GLU A 355 -10.55 -4.82 27.51
CA GLU A 355 -12.00 -4.98 27.68
C GLU A 355 -12.81 -4.12 26.70
N LEU A 356 -12.31 -2.93 26.33
CA LEU A 356 -12.90 -2.10 25.30
C LEU A 356 -12.77 -2.75 23.92
N ALA A 357 -11.62 -3.33 23.58
CA ALA A 357 -11.43 -4.10 22.35
C ALA A 357 -12.36 -5.33 22.29
N GLU A 358 -12.52 -6.05 23.41
CA GLU A 358 -13.49 -7.16 23.54
C GLU A 358 -14.94 -6.70 23.39
N MET A 359 -15.28 -5.53 23.91
CA MET A 359 -16.60 -4.93 23.72
C MET A 359 -16.84 -4.60 22.24
N MET A 360 -15.86 -3.98 21.58
CA MET A 360 -15.95 -3.61 20.15
C MET A 360 -15.95 -4.80 19.19
N SER A 361 -15.42 -5.96 19.60
CA SER A 361 -15.55 -7.20 18.81
C SER A 361 -16.92 -7.86 18.98
N ARG A 362 -17.61 -7.64 20.10
CA ARG A 362 -18.91 -8.26 20.42
C ARG A 362 -20.13 -7.46 20.00
N PHE A 363 -20.05 -6.14 19.94
CA PHE A 363 -21.18 -5.28 19.54
C PHE A 363 -21.05 -4.82 18.09
N PRO A 364 -22.17 -4.60 17.37
CA PRO A 364 -22.12 -3.99 16.07
C PRO A 364 -21.59 -2.57 16.23
N THR A 365 -20.54 -2.28 15.48
CA THR A 365 -19.86 -1.01 15.56
C THR A 365 -20.53 -0.02 14.64
N THR A 366 -20.75 1.19 15.13
CA THR A 366 -21.10 2.35 14.32
C THR A 366 -19.87 3.22 14.11
N ARG A 367 -19.89 4.13 13.12
CA ARG A 367 -18.82 5.11 12.93
C ARG A 367 -18.54 5.89 14.22
N GLU A 368 -19.60 6.32 14.90
CA GLU A 368 -19.51 7.04 16.17
C GLU A 368 -18.80 6.17 17.22
N SER A 369 -19.20 4.90 17.36
CA SER A 369 -18.58 3.97 18.31
C SER A 369 -17.10 3.72 18.03
N LEU A 370 -16.69 3.58 16.77
CA LEU A 370 -15.32 3.28 16.39
C LEU A 370 -14.40 4.48 16.64
N VAL A 371 -14.81 5.68 16.22
CA VAL A 371 -14.04 6.91 16.45
C VAL A 371 -13.88 7.16 17.95
N HIS A 372 -14.95 6.97 18.72
CA HIS A 372 -14.89 7.14 20.17
C HIS A 372 -14.06 6.05 20.87
N ALA A 373 -14.10 4.79 20.41
CA ALA A 373 -13.25 3.72 20.94
C ALA A 373 -11.75 4.01 20.69
N LEU A 374 -11.40 4.43 19.46
CA LEU A 374 -10.03 4.83 19.13
C LEU A 374 -9.59 6.05 19.95
N LYS A 375 -10.48 7.04 20.15
CA LYS A 375 -10.21 8.20 20.99
C LYS A 375 -9.97 7.81 22.46
N GLU A 376 -10.78 6.90 23.00
CA GLU A 376 -10.59 6.35 24.34
C GLU A 376 -9.22 5.69 24.45
N VAL A 377 -8.86 4.76 23.55
CA VAL A 377 -7.55 4.09 23.55
C VAL A 377 -6.39 5.07 23.41
N GLY A 378 -6.50 6.08 22.55
CA GLY A 378 -5.45 7.08 22.41
C GLY A 378 -5.30 8.00 23.61
N SER A 379 -6.34 8.16 24.43
CA SER A 379 -6.27 8.89 25.69
C SER A 379 -5.63 8.09 26.85
N LEU A 380 -5.50 6.77 26.71
CA LEU A 380 -4.96 5.91 27.76
C LEU A 380 -3.47 6.13 27.96
N GLN A 381 -3.07 6.20 29.23
CA GLN A 381 -1.66 6.20 29.64
C GLN A 381 -1.19 4.76 29.74
N LEU A 382 -0.70 4.23 28.62
CA LEU A 382 -0.15 2.87 28.56
C LEU A 382 1.32 2.89 28.94
N ARG A 383 1.79 1.79 29.55
CA ARG A 383 3.20 1.62 29.93
C ARG A 383 4.11 1.45 28.72
N ASN A 384 3.54 1.06 27.58
CA ASN A 384 4.22 0.89 26.31
C ASN A 384 3.33 1.33 25.14
N GLU A 385 3.90 2.02 24.15
CA GLU A 385 3.18 2.44 22.94
C GLU A 385 2.86 1.27 22.00
N TYR A 386 3.61 0.15 22.07
CA TYR A 386 3.26 -1.07 21.34
C TYR A 386 1.87 -1.60 21.71
N ASP A 387 1.48 -1.49 22.98
CA ASP A 387 0.16 -1.92 23.44
C ASP A 387 -0.94 -1.06 22.81
N ARG A 388 -0.67 0.22 22.55
CA ARG A 388 -1.61 1.13 21.88
C ARG A 388 -1.88 0.69 20.45
N VAL A 389 -0.82 0.39 19.70
CA VAL A 389 -0.92 -0.08 18.30
C VAL A 389 -1.66 -1.41 18.24
N PHE A 390 -1.37 -2.32 19.17
CA PHE A 390 -2.09 -3.58 19.30
C PHE A 390 -3.59 -3.36 19.53
N LEU A 391 -3.96 -2.49 20.48
CA LEU A 391 -5.36 -2.18 20.78
C LEU A 391 -6.07 -1.49 19.61
N TYR A 392 -5.41 -0.57 18.91
CA TYR A 392 -5.97 0.04 17.69
C TYR A 392 -6.27 -1.00 16.62
N ARG A 393 -5.35 -1.93 16.38
CA ARG A 393 -5.57 -3.01 15.42
C ARG A 393 -6.70 -3.94 15.86
N ALA A 394 -6.74 -4.33 17.13
CA ALA A 394 -7.80 -5.17 17.66
C ALA A 394 -9.18 -4.52 17.46
N ILE A 395 -9.29 -3.21 17.75
CA ILE A 395 -10.53 -2.45 17.55
C ILE A 395 -10.87 -2.30 16.06
N ALA A 396 -9.89 -1.94 15.22
CA ALA A 396 -10.12 -1.72 13.78
C ALA A 396 -10.42 -3.02 13.02
N SER A 397 -9.89 -4.15 13.46
CA SER A 397 -10.12 -5.47 12.85
C SER A 397 -11.26 -6.25 13.51
N HIS A 398 -12.00 -5.67 14.46
CA HIS A 398 -13.03 -6.35 15.26
C HIS A 398 -12.54 -7.65 15.93
N GLN A 399 -11.28 -7.68 16.35
CA GLN A 399 -10.67 -8.83 16.99
C GLN A 399 -10.64 -8.66 18.51
N THR A 400 -10.79 -9.78 19.21
CA THR A 400 -10.66 -9.81 20.67
C THR A 400 -9.21 -9.62 21.12
N ALA A 401 -9.02 -8.81 22.16
CA ALA A 401 -7.76 -8.73 22.90
C ALA A 401 -7.60 -9.86 23.95
N ASN A 402 -8.56 -10.79 24.04
CA ASN A 402 -8.63 -11.91 24.97
C ASN A 402 -8.41 -11.52 26.45
N PRO A 403 -9.22 -10.61 27.02
CA PRO A 403 -9.03 -10.10 28.39
C PRO A 403 -9.04 -11.20 29.48
N GLU A 404 -9.65 -12.36 29.20
CA GLU A 404 -9.67 -13.53 30.09
C GLU A 404 -8.27 -13.99 30.52
N ARG A 405 -7.29 -13.87 29.61
CA ARG A 405 -5.92 -14.36 29.83
C ARG A 405 -5.13 -13.58 30.88
N TYR A 406 -5.64 -12.42 31.31
CA TYR A 406 -4.87 -11.46 32.11
C TYR A 406 -5.31 -11.37 33.58
N ARG A 407 -6.34 -12.13 33.99
CA ARG A 407 -6.76 -12.32 35.40
C ARG A 407 -6.89 -11.01 36.20
N ALA A 408 -7.61 -10.04 35.64
CA ALA A 408 -7.79 -8.69 36.21
C ALA A 408 -8.23 -8.69 37.68
N ARG A 409 -9.04 -9.67 38.12
CA ARG A 409 -9.48 -9.85 39.51
C ARG A 409 -8.34 -10.01 40.53
N VAL A 410 -7.23 -10.63 40.13
CA VAL A 410 -6.07 -10.90 41.00
C VAL A 410 -5.13 -9.70 41.02
N VAL A 411 -4.92 -9.07 39.86
CA VAL A 411 -3.93 -8.01 39.67
C VAL A 411 -4.44 -6.65 40.16
N LEU A 412 -5.71 -6.34 39.91
CA LEU A 412 -6.28 -5.01 40.16
C LEU A 412 -7.00 -4.93 41.51
N SER A 413 -6.87 -3.77 42.17
CA SER A 413 -7.67 -3.45 43.35
C SER A 413 -9.17 -3.33 43.02
N ASN A 414 -10.02 -3.46 44.03
CA ASN A 414 -11.47 -3.35 43.85
C ASN A 414 -11.87 -1.97 43.29
N SER A 415 -11.23 -0.89 43.73
CA SER A 415 -11.46 0.46 43.20
C SER A 415 -11.11 0.59 41.72
N GLU A 416 -9.96 0.03 41.29
CA GLU A 416 -9.56 0.05 39.88
C GLU A 416 -10.56 -0.73 39.02
N ARG A 417 -11.00 -1.90 39.49
CA ARG A 417 -12.00 -2.73 38.78
C ARG A 417 -13.35 -2.03 38.63
N ARG A 418 -13.80 -1.30 39.66
CA ARG A 418 -15.02 -0.47 39.59
C ARG A 418 -14.90 0.67 38.60
N VAL A 419 -13.77 1.39 38.59
CA VAL A 419 -13.54 2.48 37.62
C VAL A 419 -13.57 1.96 36.18
N ILE A 420 -12.95 0.80 35.92
CA ILE A 420 -13.01 0.14 34.61
C ILE A 420 -14.47 -0.18 34.24
N ALA A 421 -15.20 -0.84 35.14
CA ALA A 421 -16.61 -1.18 34.94
C ALA A 421 -17.48 0.06 34.64
N GLU A 422 -17.35 1.12 35.44
CA GLU A 422 -18.09 2.38 35.24
C GLU A 422 -17.77 3.05 33.90
N ARG A 423 -16.51 3.03 33.46
CA ARG A 423 -16.11 3.58 32.15
C ARG A 423 -16.68 2.75 31.01
N LEU A 424 -16.61 1.42 31.10
CA LEU A 424 -17.20 0.51 30.11
C LEU A 424 -18.72 0.69 30.03
N GLU A 425 -19.41 0.87 31.16
CA GLU A 425 -20.85 1.19 31.17
C GLU A 425 -21.16 2.51 30.49
N LYS A 426 -20.42 3.57 30.82
CA LYS A 426 -20.61 4.90 30.21
C LYS A 426 -20.39 4.83 28.70
N PHE A 427 -19.34 4.14 28.27
CA PHE A 427 -19.06 3.93 26.85
C PHE A 427 -20.18 3.16 26.16
N CYS A 428 -20.60 2.04 26.75
CA CYS A 428 -21.67 1.20 26.22
C CYS A 428 -23.01 1.95 26.11
N LYS A 429 -23.36 2.77 27.11
CA LYS A 429 -24.59 3.58 27.10
C LYS A 429 -24.54 4.72 26.06
N ALA A 430 -23.37 5.33 25.87
CA ALA A 430 -23.22 6.51 25.03
C ALA A 430 -23.07 6.17 23.54
N PHE A 431 -22.36 5.09 23.22
CA PHE A 431 -21.85 4.86 21.86
C PHE A 431 -22.20 3.50 21.27
N LEU A 432 -22.74 2.56 22.05
CA LEU A 432 -23.09 1.24 21.54
C LEU A 432 -24.60 1.03 21.48
N HIS A 433 -25.00 0.14 20.58
CA HIS A 433 -26.37 -0.36 20.44
C HIS A 433 -26.46 -1.81 20.94
N PRO A 434 -26.55 -2.04 22.26
CA PRO A 434 -26.64 -3.38 22.80
C PRO A 434 -27.91 -4.13 22.37
N VAL A 435 -27.74 -5.28 21.69
CA VAL A 435 -28.81 -6.22 21.36
C VAL A 435 -28.97 -7.22 22.52
N GLY A 436 -30.21 -7.44 22.98
CA GLY A 436 -30.53 -7.98 24.31
C GLY A 436 -29.67 -9.15 24.82
N GLU A 437 -29.62 -10.27 24.10
CA GLU A 437 -28.92 -11.49 24.56
C GLU A 437 -27.39 -11.33 24.56
N GLU A 438 -26.82 -10.70 23.53
CA GLU A 438 -25.37 -10.46 23.43
C GLU A 438 -24.88 -9.49 24.50
N THR A 439 -25.73 -8.55 24.88
CA THR A 439 -25.45 -7.61 25.97
C THR A 439 -25.37 -8.31 27.32
N ALA A 440 -26.27 -9.27 27.56
CA ALA A 440 -26.25 -10.09 28.77
C ALA A 440 -24.98 -10.96 28.81
N LYS A 441 -24.62 -11.63 27.71
CA LYS A 441 -23.39 -12.43 27.62
C LYS A 441 -22.12 -11.60 27.80
N TRP A 442 -22.07 -10.40 27.21
CA TRP A 442 -20.95 -9.47 27.42
C TRP A 442 -20.88 -9.02 28.88
N ARG A 443 -22.01 -8.62 29.46
CA ARG A 443 -22.11 -8.20 30.87
C ARG A 443 -21.61 -9.30 31.79
N ASP A 444 -22.16 -10.51 31.69
CA ASP A 444 -21.79 -11.66 32.51
C ASP A 444 -20.29 -11.99 32.36
N GLY A 445 -19.75 -11.87 31.14
CA GLY A 445 -18.33 -12.07 30.87
C GLY A 445 -17.43 -11.03 31.55
N VAL A 446 -17.78 -9.75 31.46
CA VAL A 446 -17.03 -8.66 32.12
C VAL A 446 -17.18 -8.74 33.65
N GLU A 447 -18.38 -9.02 34.15
CA GLU A 447 -18.63 -9.19 35.59
C GLU A 447 -17.84 -10.38 36.16
N HIS A 448 -17.73 -11.48 35.40
CA HIS A 448 -16.90 -12.62 35.78
C HIS A 448 -15.40 -12.27 35.83
N ARG A 449 -14.88 -11.61 34.78
CA ARG A 449 -13.45 -11.23 34.68
C ARG A 449 -13.03 -10.18 35.70
N LEU A 450 -13.84 -9.13 35.87
CA LEU A 450 -13.58 -8.03 36.81
C LEU A 450 -14.07 -8.33 38.23
N GLY A 451 -14.99 -9.26 38.44
CA GLY A 451 -15.58 -9.55 39.75
C GLY A 451 -16.32 -8.34 40.36
N VAL A 452 -16.98 -7.53 39.53
CA VAL A 452 -17.77 -6.35 39.88
C VAL A 452 -19.05 -6.36 39.05
N GLN A 453 -20.19 -5.98 39.63
CA GLN A 453 -21.49 -5.92 38.94
C GLN A 453 -21.63 -4.63 38.11
N LEU A 454 -22.22 -4.76 36.92
CA LEU A 454 -22.49 -3.66 35.98
C LEU A 454 -23.96 -3.21 36.08
N HIS A 455 -24.19 -1.90 36.24
CA HIS A 455 -25.51 -1.28 36.33
C HIS A 455 -25.96 -0.75 34.95
N SER A 456 -26.04 -1.63 33.96
CA SER A 456 -26.42 -1.23 32.59
C SER A 456 -27.94 -1.19 32.41
N GLY A 457 -28.53 0.00 32.57
CA GLY A 457 -29.84 0.36 32.02
C GLY A 457 -29.70 1.12 30.69
N GLY A 458 -30.47 0.68 29.68
CA GLY A 458 -30.81 1.39 28.44
C GLY A 458 -29.70 1.60 27.40
N ALA A 459 -29.76 0.84 26.31
CA ALA A 459 -29.04 1.11 25.05
C ALA A 459 -29.51 2.43 24.42
N LYS A 460 -28.64 3.11 23.65
CA LYS A 460 -29.11 4.05 22.61
C LYS A 460 -29.80 3.20 21.53
N PRO A 461 -31.05 3.47 21.13
CA PRO A 461 -31.64 2.79 19.97
C PRO A 461 -30.87 3.18 18.69
N TYR A 462 -30.91 2.33 17.65
CA TYR A 462 -30.45 2.73 16.33
C TYR A 462 -31.15 4.02 15.88
N GLY A 463 -30.52 4.76 14.95
CA GLY A 463 -31.14 5.93 14.33
C GLY A 463 -32.52 5.59 13.77
N SER A 464 -33.36 6.62 13.57
CA SER A 464 -34.67 6.44 12.94
C SER A 464 -34.53 5.70 11.60
N GLU A 465 -35.58 5.00 11.14
CA GLU A 465 -35.53 4.27 9.86
C GLU A 465 -35.11 5.18 8.69
N SER A 466 -35.47 6.46 8.72
CA SER A 466 -35.04 7.47 7.75
C SER A 466 -33.53 7.73 7.79
N GLU A 467 -32.95 7.88 8.99
CA GLU A 467 -31.49 8.06 9.15
C GLU A 467 -30.73 6.83 8.64
N GLN A 468 -31.20 5.62 8.98
CA GLN A 468 -30.63 4.38 8.47
C GLN A 468 -30.72 4.28 6.94
N CYS A 469 -31.84 4.69 6.33
CA CYS A 469 -31.98 4.72 4.87
C CYS A 469 -31.01 5.71 4.22
N ILE A 470 -30.80 6.89 4.82
CA ILE A 470 -29.83 7.88 4.34
C ILE A 470 -28.40 7.32 4.39
N ASP A 471 -28.01 6.67 5.49
CA ASP A 471 -26.68 6.07 5.64
C ASP A 471 -26.49 4.88 4.68
N ALA A 472 -27.52 4.06 4.46
CA ALA A 472 -27.51 3.02 3.43
C ALA A 472 -27.25 3.59 2.03
N LEU A 473 -27.96 4.67 1.65
CA LEU A 473 -27.79 5.32 0.36
C LEU A 473 -26.41 5.96 0.20
N ARG A 474 -25.89 6.59 1.25
CA ARG A 474 -24.53 7.16 1.26
C ARG A 474 -23.47 6.07 1.07
N SER A 475 -23.64 4.94 1.76
CA SER A 475 -22.77 3.77 1.60
C SER A 475 -22.85 3.20 0.17
N GLN A 476 -24.05 3.04 -0.39
CA GLN A 476 -24.23 2.59 -1.78
C GLN A 476 -23.62 3.57 -2.80
N ALA A 477 -23.77 4.87 -2.59
CA ALA A 477 -23.12 5.90 -3.41
C ALA A 477 -21.60 5.75 -3.37
N SER A 478 -21.05 5.57 -2.17
CA SER A 478 -19.61 5.42 -1.98
C SER A 478 -19.04 4.15 -2.62
N PHE A 479 -19.83 3.06 -2.63
CA PHE A 479 -19.49 1.83 -3.34
C PHE A 479 -19.39 2.06 -4.86
N LEU A 480 -20.33 2.81 -5.42
CA LEU A 480 -20.36 3.13 -6.85
C LEU A 480 -19.18 4.02 -7.28
N LEU A 481 -18.83 5.02 -6.47
CA LEU A 481 -17.68 5.87 -6.74
C LEU A 481 -16.36 5.10 -6.60
N ALA A 482 -16.17 4.37 -5.50
CA ALA A 482 -14.89 3.75 -5.15
C ALA A 482 -14.57 2.51 -5.99
N PHE A 483 -15.56 1.66 -6.31
CA PHE A 483 -15.32 0.36 -6.94
C PHE A 483 -15.91 0.22 -8.34
N LYS A 484 -16.82 1.10 -8.74
CA LYS A 484 -17.47 1.09 -10.06
C LYS A 484 -17.09 2.28 -10.93
N GLU A 485 -16.20 3.14 -10.44
CA GLU A 485 -15.66 4.30 -11.17
C GLU A 485 -16.77 5.16 -11.79
N ARG A 486 -17.86 5.35 -11.05
CA ARG A 486 -18.99 6.20 -11.48
C ARG A 486 -18.73 7.64 -11.13
N GLU A 487 -19.29 8.53 -11.94
CA GLU A 487 -19.28 9.96 -11.66
C GLU A 487 -20.43 10.33 -10.72
N PRO A 488 -20.30 11.39 -9.91
CA PRO A 488 -21.36 11.84 -8.99
C PRO A 488 -22.71 12.09 -9.68
N GLU A 489 -22.69 12.51 -10.94
CA GLU A 489 -23.89 12.79 -11.74
C GLU A 489 -24.72 11.54 -12.06
N ASP A 490 -24.08 10.36 -12.12
CA ASP A 490 -24.73 9.08 -12.44
C ASP A 490 -25.38 8.42 -11.21
N LEU A 491 -25.02 8.86 -10.00
CA LEU A 491 -25.38 8.17 -8.75
C LEU A 491 -26.89 8.11 -8.54
N GLU A 492 -27.60 9.19 -8.79
CA GLU A 492 -29.04 9.25 -8.57
C GLU A 492 -29.77 8.20 -9.41
N ALA A 493 -29.46 8.14 -10.71
CA ALA A 493 -30.12 7.20 -11.63
C ALA A 493 -29.95 5.74 -11.19
N LEU A 494 -28.82 5.41 -10.57
CA LEU A 494 -28.51 4.05 -10.08
C LEU A 494 -29.13 3.76 -8.71
N LEU A 495 -29.23 4.77 -7.84
CA LEU A 495 -29.72 4.62 -6.46
C LEU A 495 -31.25 4.68 -6.35
N VAL A 496 -31.95 5.28 -7.31
CA VAL A 496 -33.43 5.37 -7.32
C VAL A 496 -34.12 4.00 -7.23
N GLU A 497 -33.46 2.95 -7.74
CA GLU A 497 -34.00 1.60 -7.71
C GLU A 497 -33.81 0.87 -6.37
N SER A 498 -32.94 1.40 -5.48
CA SER A 498 -32.68 0.83 -4.15
C SER A 498 -33.93 0.82 -3.26
N ALA A 499 -33.99 -0.13 -2.33
CA ALA A 499 -35.06 -0.18 -1.35
C ALA A 499 -35.03 1.03 -0.42
N ALA A 500 -33.83 1.44 0.03
CA ALA A 500 -33.65 2.60 0.90
C ALA A 500 -34.17 3.91 0.27
N TRP A 501 -33.97 4.11 -1.04
CA TRP A 501 -34.51 5.28 -1.74
C TRP A 501 -36.03 5.31 -1.76
N LYS A 502 -36.66 4.15 -1.98
CA LYS A 502 -38.12 4.01 -2.06
C LYS A 502 -38.80 4.25 -0.72
N GLU A 503 -38.10 4.01 0.39
CA GLU A 503 -38.62 4.17 1.76
C GLU A 503 -38.50 5.60 2.29
N LEU A 504 -37.62 6.43 1.71
CA LEU A 504 -37.53 7.86 2.07
C LEU A 504 -38.72 8.67 1.54
N ASP A 505 -39.10 9.70 2.30
CA ASP A 505 -40.04 10.74 1.86
C ASP A 505 -39.37 11.74 0.91
N GLU A 506 -40.18 12.52 0.19
CA GLU A 506 -39.68 13.41 -0.87
C GLU A 506 -38.72 14.49 -0.34
N ALA A 507 -38.95 14.99 0.86
CA ALA A 507 -38.06 15.97 1.49
C ALA A 507 -36.68 15.39 1.79
N SER A 508 -36.61 14.17 2.34
CA SER A 508 -35.33 13.48 2.60
C SER A 508 -34.63 13.09 1.31
N ARG A 509 -35.35 12.65 0.27
CA ARG A 509 -34.76 12.37 -1.06
C ARG A 509 -34.10 13.61 -1.66
N GLN A 510 -34.77 14.76 -1.58
CA GLN A 510 -34.21 16.02 -2.09
C GLN A 510 -32.93 16.40 -1.34
N LYS A 511 -32.90 16.20 -0.01
CA LYS A 511 -31.70 16.43 0.80
C LYS A 511 -30.56 15.48 0.41
N VAL A 512 -30.82 14.19 0.28
CA VAL A 512 -29.80 13.21 -0.15
C VAL A 512 -29.27 13.55 -1.54
N ARG A 513 -30.13 13.96 -2.48
CA ARG A 513 -29.71 14.42 -3.82
C ARG A 513 -28.75 15.60 -3.74
N GLN A 514 -29.06 16.59 -2.90
CA GLN A 514 -28.20 17.75 -2.68
C GLN A 514 -26.87 17.33 -2.04
N ASP A 515 -26.91 16.52 -0.98
CA ASP A 515 -25.72 16.05 -0.26
C ASP A 515 -24.77 15.24 -1.15
N LEU A 516 -25.30 14.37 -2.02
CA LEU A 516 -24.49 13.58 -2.96
C LEU A 516 -23.83 14.45 -4.05
N SER A 517 -24.47 15.55 -4.45
CA SER A 517 -23.92 16.49 -5.43
C SER A 517 -22.89 17.44 -4.82
N GLU A 518 -23.12 17.93 -3.59
CA GLU A 518 -22.24 18.91 -2.93
C GLU A 518 -21.05 18.24 -2.23
N ASN A 519 -21.24 17.03 -1.70
CA ASN A 519 -20.23 16.30 -0.92
C ASN A 519 -20.25 14.78 -1.20
N PRO A 520 -19.86 14.35 -2.41
CA PRO A 520 -19.87 12.94 -2.79
C PRO A 520 -18.89 12.10 -1.93
N PRO A 521 -19.33 10.92 -1.44
CA PRO A 521 -18.50 10.06 -0.59
C PRO A 521 -17.54 9.20 -1.44
N PHE A 522 -16.37 9.73 -1.78
CA PHE A 522 -15.39 9.03 -2.64
C PHE A 522 -14.78 7.75 -2.06
N PHE A 523 -14.89 7.53 -0.75
CA PHE A 523 -14.37 6.35 -0.06
C PHE A 523 -15.53 5.48 0.40
N PHE A 524 -15.43 4.17 0.19
CA PHE A 524 -16.46 3.24 0.62
C PHE A 524 -16.62 3.26 2.14
N GLU A 525 -17.78 3.72 2.60
CA GLU A 525 -18.16 3.79 4.02
C GLU A 525 -19.21 2.69 4.29
N GLN A 526 -19.02 1.90 5.36
CA GLN A 526 -20.02 0.92 5.81
C GLN A 526 -21.20 1.65 6.48
N PRO A 527 -22.46 1.22 6.26
CA PRO A 527 -23.62 1.94 6.77
C PRO A 527 -23.89 1.60 8.24
N ASP A 528 -24.52 2.54 8.95
CA ASP A 528 -24.98 2.33 10.33
C ASP A 528 -26.40 1.74 10.33
N LEU A 529 -26.48 0.43 10.10
CA LEU A 529 -27.75 -0.32 10.06
C LEU A 529 -27.82 -1.33 11.19
N GLU A 530 -29.05 -1.60 11.66
CA GLU A 530 -29.29 -2.70 12.60
C GLU A 530 -28.96 -4.06 11.95
N PRO A 531 -27.96 -4.82 12.47
CA PRO A 531 -27.61 -6.12 11.93
C PRO A 531 -28.77 -7.10 12.07
N GLY A 532 -29.08 -7.82 10.99
CA GLY A 532 -30.24 -8.72 10.93
C GLY A 532 -31.58 -7.98 10.85
N GLY A 533 -31.58 -6.65 10.86
CA GLY A 533 -32.77 -5.84 10.58
C GLY A 533 -33.16 -5.89 9.10
N ARG A 534 -34.42 -5.54 8.81
CA ARG A 534 -34.98 -5.52 7.44
C ARG A 534 -34.16 -4.65 6.48
N LEU A 535 -33.75 -3.47 6.93
CA LEU A 535 -32.96 -2.51 6.15
C LEU A 535 -31.55 -3.05 5.83
N ALA A 536 -30.90 -3.77 6.75
CA ALA A 536 -29.60 -4.39 6.50
C ALA A 536 -29.69 -5.48 5.42
N GLU A 537 -30.73 -6.30 5.43
CA GLU A 537 -30.96 -7.31 4.38
C GLU A 537 -31.22 -6.68 3.02
N GLN A 538 -32.05 -5.62 2.98
CA GLN A 538 -32.34 -4.86 1.76
C GLN A 538 -31.09 -4.17 1.21
N TYR A 539 -30.29 -3.52 2.08
CA TYR A 539 -29.03 -2.89 1.70
C TYR A 539 -28.06 -3.89 1.09
N LEU A 540 -27.88 -5.07 1.70
CA LEU A 540 -26.98 -6.10 1.16
C LEU A 540 -27.48 -6.63 -0.19
N ALA A 541 -28.80 -6.77 -0.37
CA ALA A 541 -29.36 -7.15 -1.67
C ALA A 541 -29.09 -6.07 -2.73
N ASP A 542 -29.23 -4.80 -2.37
CA ASP A 542 -28.95 -3.67 -3.25
C ASP A 542 -27.47 -3.58 -3.64
N ILE A 543 -26.52 -3.77 -2.72
CA ILE A 543 -25.08 -3.79 -3.06
C ILE A 543 -24.75 -4.94 -4.00
N VAL A 544 -25.30 -6.14 -3.78
CA VAL A 544 -25.09 -7.29 -4.69
C VAL A 544 -25.63 -7.00 -6.08
N ARG A 545 -26.82 -6.41 -6.14
CA ARG A 545 -27.44 -5.97 -7.40
C ARG A 545 -26.58 -4.94 -8.11
N LEU A 546 -26.13 -3.90 -7.40
CA LEU A 546 -25.23 -2.87 -7.95
C LEU A 546 -23.89 -3.47 -8.40
N SER A 547 -23.34 -4.46 -7.67
CA SER A 547 -22.12 -5.15 -8.08
C SER A 547 -22.28 -5.89 -9.42
N ALA A 548 -23.43 -6.54 -9.63
CA ALA A 548 -23.71 -7.31 -10.84
C ALA A 548 -24.21 -6.46 -12.02
N ASP A 549 -25.02 -5.43 -11.77
CA ASP A 549 -25.66 -4.60 -12.81
C ASP A 549 -24.77 -3.45 -13.28
N VAL A 550 -24.01 -2.84 -12.37
CA VAL A 550 -23.14 -1.71 -12.71
C VAL A 550 -21.81 -2.24 -13.21
N LYS A 551 -21.55 -1.93 -14.48
CA LYS A 551 -20.33 -2.31 -15.20
C LYS A 551 -19.11 -1.52 -14.68
N PRO A 552 -17.89 -2.07 -14.72
CA PRO A 552 -17.58 -3.47 -14.93
C PRO A 552 -17.83 -4.30 -13.65
N PRO A 553 -18.25 -5.57 -13.77
CA PRO A 553 -18.15 -6.52 -12.68
C PRO A 553 -16.68 -6.69 -12.27
N SER A 554 -16.36 -6.57 -10.99
CA SER A 554 -14.98 -6.49 -10.50
C SER A 554 -14.79 -7.26 -9.20
N ALA A 555 -13.62 -7.87 -9.02
CA ALA A 555 -13.29 -8.59 -7.80
C ALA A 555 -13.24 -7.70 -6.56
N PRO A 556 -12.64 -6.50 -6.61
CA PRO A 556 -12.63 -5.58 -5.47
C PRO A 556 -14.05 -5.19 -5.00
N ALA A 557 -15.00 -5.04 -5.93
CA ALA A 557 -16.40 -4.76 -5.56
C ALA A 557 -17.05 -5.94 -4.81
N ASP A 558 -16.74 -7.18 -5.20
CA ASP A 558 -17.23 -8.37 -4.52
C ASP A 558 -16.62 -8.50 -3.11
N GLU A 559 -15.34 -8.17 -2.95
CA GLU A 559 -14.66 -8.14 -1.64
C GLU A 559 -15.26 -7.08 -0.72
N ALA A 560 -15.49 -5.87 -1.21
CA ALA A 560 -16.15 -4.80 -0.46
C ALA A 560 -17.57 -5.20 0.00
N TYR A 561 -18.31 -5.94 -0.83
CA TYR A 561 -19.58 -6.53 -0.41
C TYR A 561 -19.40 -7.55 0.71
N LEU A 562 -18.41 -8.44 0.62
CA LEU A 562 -18.14 -9.45 1.67
C LEU A 562 -17.74 -8.78 2.99
N GLU A 563 -16.97 -7.70 2.94
CA GLU A 563 -16.63 -6.89 4.12
C GLU A 563 -17.88 -6.22 4.72
N ALA A 564 -18.75 -5.64 3.89
CA ALA A 564 -20.00 -5.05 4.36
C ALA A 564 -20.97 -6.11 4.93
N ALA A 565 -20.99 -7.31 4.35
CA ALA A 565 -21.77 -8.43 4.87
C ALA A 565 -21.23 -8.91 6.23
N ALA A 566 -19.90 -9.01 6.38
CA ALA A 566 -19.25 -9.33 7.64
C ALA A 566 -19.53 -8.27 8.72
N TRP A 567 -19.48 -6.99 8.36
CA TRP A 567 -19.86 -5.87 9.23
C TRP A 567 -21.31 -5.99 9.74
N LEU A 568 -22.23 -6.36 8.85
CA LEU A 568 -23.65 -6.60 9.18
C LEU A 568 -23.92 -8.03 9.70
N ARG A 569 -22.88 -8.78 10.08
CA ARG A 569 -22.94 -10.11 10.72
C ARG A 569 -23.61 -11.20 9.88
N VAL A 570 -23.52 -11.08 8.56
CA VAL A 570 -23.94 -12.14 7.65
C VAL A 570 -22.78 -13.11 7.44
N ASP A 571 -23.06 -14.40 7.56
CA ASP A 571 -22.10 -15.47 7.33
C ASP A 571 -21.48 -15.37 5.92
N GLU A 572 -20.16 -15.59 5.83
CA GLU A 572 -19.41 -15.43 4.59
C GLU A 572 -19.88 -16.40 3.49
N ALA A 573 -20.22 -17.65 3.84
CA ALA A 573 -20.69 -18.62 2.86
C ALA A 573 -22.08 -18.23 2.32
N ALA A 574 -22.95 -17.70 3.21
CA ALA A 574 -24.24 -17.14 2.81
C ALA A 574 -24.07 -15.92 1.89
N ALA A 575 -23.15 -14.99 2.21
CA ALA A 575 -22.85 -13.81 1.41
C ALA A 575 -22.30 -14.18 0.02
N ARG A 576 -21.31 -15.08 -0.05
CA ARG A 576 -20.77 -15.61 -1.33
C ARG A 576 -21.84 -16.30 -2.16
N SER A 577 -22.76 -17.03 -1.53
CA SER A 577 -23.88 -17.67 -2.22
C SER A 577 -24.84 -16.66 -2.85
N ARG A 578 -25.13 -15.54 -2.15
CA ARG A 578 -25.96 -14.44 -2.67
C ARG A 578 -25.31 -13.79 -3.90
N LEU A 579 -24.02 -13.46 -3.84
CA LEU A 579 -23.26 -12.95 -5.00
C LEU A 579 -23.34 -13.94 -6.18
N ALA A 580 -22.99 -15.20 -5.95
CA ALA A 580 -22.99 -16.22 -7.00
C ALA A 580 -24.37 -16.38 -7.65
N LYS A 581 -25.45 -16.28 -6.87
CA LYS A 581 -26.83 -16.35 -7.37
C LYS A 581 -27.14 -15.17 -8.28
N GLU A 582 -26.80 -13.94 -7.89
CA GLU A 582 -27.10 -12.74 -8.69
C GLU A 582 -26.31 -12.71 -10.00
N TYR A 583 -24.99 -12.95 -9.93
CA TYR A 583 -24.15 -13.03 -11.12
C TYR A 583 -24.65 -14.09 -12.12
N ASN A 584 -25.04 -15.27 -11.62
CA ASN A 584 -25.59 -16.32 -12.48
C ASN A 584 -26.98 -15.97 -13.03
N ALA A 585 -27.80 -15.20 -12.31
CA ALA A 585 -29.07 -14.72 -12.83
C ALA A 585 -28.85 -13.76 -14.02
N ARG A 586 -27.90 -12.82 -13.91
CA ARG A 586 -27.55 -11.89 -14.99
C ARG A 586 -26.91 -12.58 -16.19
N LEU A 587 -26.01 -13.54 -15.94
CA LEU A 587 -25.45 -14.38 -16.99
C LEU A 587 -26.54 -15.19 -17.71
N SER A 588 -27.45 -15.80 -16.94
CA SER A 588 -28.55 -16.59 -17.49
C SER A 588 -29.50 -15.77 -18.36
N ALA A 589 -29.68 -14.48 -18.07
CA ALA A 589 -30.50 -13.58 -18.86
C ALA A 589 -29.86 -13.20 -20.21
N LYS A 590 -28.52 -13.23 -20.29
CA LYS A 590 -27.76 -12.96 -21.53
C LYS A 590 -27.55 -14.19 -22.42
N LEU A 591 -27.70 -15.39 -21.86
CA LEU A 591 -27.55 -16.65 -22.58
C LEU A 591 -28.88 -17.16 -23.14
N PRO A 592 -28.89 -17.77 -24.34
CA PRO A 592 -30.07 -18.42 -24.88
C PRO A 592 -30.51 -19.60 -24.00
N PRO A 593 -31.80 -19.99 -24.03
CA PRO A 593 -32.30 -21.11 -23.24
C PRO A 593 -31.66 -22.45 -23.61
N GLU A 594 -31.16 -22.59 -24.84
CA GLU A 594 -30.43 -23.75 -25.35
C GLU A 594 -28.97 -23.81 -24.87
N ALA A 595 -28.49 -22.80 -24.13
CA ALA A 595 -27.11 -22.79 -23.65
C ALA A 595 -26.85 -23.96 -22.66
N PRO A 596 -25.76 -24.71 -22.86
CA PRO A 596 -25.46 -25.95 -22.14
C PRO A 596 -25.20 -25.74 -20.64
N ARG A 597 -24.60 -24.60 -20.27
CA ARG A 597 -24.36 -24.19 -18.88
C ARG A 597 -24.78 -22.75 -18.68
N ARG A 598 -25.67 -22.55 -17.70
CA ARG A 598 -26.18 -21.24 -17.27
C ARG A 598 -25.76 -20.88 -15.83
N LYS A 599 -25.13 -21.83 -15.14
CA LYS A 599 -24.58 -21.65 -13.79
C LYS A 599 -23.07 -21.89 -13.83
N LEU A 600 -22.31 -20.87 -13.45
CA LEU A 600 -20.86 -20.86 -13.39
C LEU A 600 -20.40 -20.55 -11.95
N PRO A 601 -19.17 -20.94 -11.58
CA PRO A 601 -18.50 -20.40 -10.40
C PRO A 601 -18.43 -18.87 -10.44
N LEU A 602 -18.44 -18.20 -9.29
CA LEU A 602 -18.50 -16.74 -9.19
C LEU A 602 -17.43 -16.03 -10.05
N ALA A 603 -16.16 -16.45 -9.95
CA ALA A 603 -15.07 -15.86 -10.72
C ALA A 603 -15.26 -16.02 -12.24
N ALA A 604 -15.80 -17.16 -12.69
CA ALA A 604 -16.14 -17.41 -14.08
C ALA A 604 -17.32 -16.56 -14.55
N ALA A 605 -18.41 -16.51 -13.77
CA ALA A 605 -19.56 -15.68 -14.11
C ALA A 605 -19.17 -14.21 -14.25
N ARG A 606 -18.31 -13.70 -13.36
CA ARG A 606 -17.76 -12.34 -13.41
C ARG A 606 -16.94 -12.11 -14.68
N ALA A 607 -15.95 -12.96 -14.95
CA ALA A 607 -15.10 -12.85 -16.14
C ALA A 607 -15.90 -12.85 -17.45
N VAL A 608 -16.86 -13.78 -17.56
CA VAL A 608 -17.74 -13.88 -18.74
C VAL A 608 -18.61 -12.63 -18.88
N LEU A 609 -19.20 -12.14 -17.79
CA LEU A 609 -20.01 -10.92 -17.84
C LEU A 609 -19.19 -9.70 -18.25
N THR A 610 -17.95 -9.56 -17.75
CA THR A 610 -17.04 -8.46 -18.09
C THR A 610 -16.72 -8.43 -19.59
N LEU A 611 -16.46 -9.59 -20.21
CA LEU A 611 -16.20 -9.67 -21.65
C LEU A 611 -17.47 -9.49 -22.50
N ALA A 612 -18.59 -9.99 -22.01
CA ALA A 612 -19.90 -9.80 -22.64
C ALA A 612 -20.40 -8.34 -22.59
N LEU A 613 -19.71 -7.45 -21.85
CA LEU A 613 -20.03 -6.02 -21.86
C LEU A 613 -19.72 -5.36 -23.19
N GLU A 614 -18.63 -5.79 -23.83
CA GLU A 614 -18.10 -5.19 -25.05
C GLU A 614 -18.70 -5.82 -26.32
N ARG A 615 -19.21 -7.05 -26.23
CA ARG A 615 -19.63 -7.85 -27.40
C ARG A 615 -20.86 -8.72 -27.14
N PRO A 616 -22.08 -8.16 -27.09
CA PRO A 616 -23.31 -8.93 -27.11
C PRO A 616 -23.75 -9.27 -28.55
N PRO A 617 -24.35 -10.46 -28.82
CA PRO A 617 -24.87 -11.46 -27.88
C PRO A 617 -23.95 -12.67 -27.60
N LEU A 618 -24.08 -13.23 -26.38
CA LEU A 618 -23.46 -14.51 -25.99
C LEU A 618 -24.28 -15.70 -26.53
N LEU A 619 -23.61 -16.66 -27.16
CA LEU A 619 -24.26 -17.85 -27.74
C LEU A 619 -24.19 -19.07 -26.81
N PHE A 620 -23.02 -19.36 -26.25
CA PHE A 620 -22.82 -20.50 -25.36
C PHE A 620 -21.62 -20.30 -24.43
N VAL A 621 -21.56 -21.11 -23.36
CA VAL A 621 -20.42 -21.19 -22.43
C VAL A 621 -20.13 -22.66 -22.10
N TYR A 622 -18.88 -23.09 -22.27
CA TYR A 622 -18.43 -24.43 -21.89
C TYR A 622 -17.19 -24.38 -21.01
N PRO A 623 -17.06 -25.29 -20.02
CA PRO A 623 -15.77 -25.57 -19.41
C PRO A 623 -14.90 -26.29 -20.45
N ALA A 624 -13.67 -25.83 -20.63
CA ALA A 624 -12.75 -26.33 -21.63
C ALA A 624 -11.34 -26.51 -21.05
N GLN A 625 -10.54 -27.32 -21.71
CA GLN A 625 -9.13 -27.52 -21.38
C GLN A 625 -8.30 -27.23 -22.62
N LEU A 626 -7.36 -26.30 -22.49
CA LEU A 626 -6.36 -26.04 -23.53
C LEU A 626 -5.22 -27.02 -23.34
N GLN A 627 -4.88 -27.78 -24.38
CA GLN A 627 -3.69 -28.61 -24.44
C GLN A 627 -2.68 -27.97 -25.38
N ILE A 628 -1.50 -27.64 -24.84
CA ILE A 628 -0.35 -27.13 -25.58
C ILE A 628 0.76 -28.18 -25.46
N THR A 629 1.37 -28.55 -26.59
CA THR A 629 2.43 -29.55 -26.63
C THR A 629 3.77 -28.86 -26.89
N GLU A 630 4.49 -28.53 -25.81
CA GLU A 630 5.83 -27.92 -25.88
C GLU A 630 6.88 -28.99 -25.51
N ASP A 631 7.88 -29.23 -26.38
CA ASP A 631 9.03 -30.10 -26.11
C ASP A 631 8.65 -31.48 -25.50
N GLU A 632 7.67 -32.17 -26.09
CA GLU A 632 7.12 -33.47 -25.64
C GLU A 632 6.40 -33.45 -24.27
N LYS A 633 6.21 -32.28 -23.65
CA LYS A 633 5.41 -32.11 -22.44
C LYS A 633 4.06 -31.49 -22.78
N VAL A 634 2.99 -32.17 -22.38
CA VAL A 634 1.61 -31.66 -22.53
C VAL A 634 1.29 -30.77 -21.33
N ARG A 635 1.10 -29.48 -21.57
CA ARG A 635 0.59 -28.53 -20.57
C ARG A 635 -0.92 -28.42 -20.73
N GLN A 636 -1.65 -28.68 -19.64
CA GLN A 636 -3.11 -28.55 -19.58
C GLN A 636 -3.47 -27.29 -18.80
N ILE A 637 -4.30 -26.43 -19.40
CA ILE A 637 -4.80 -25.22 -18.75
C ILE A 637 -6.32 -25.30 -18.70
N GLU A 638 -6.89 -25.20 -17.50
CA GLU A 638 -8.34 -25.12 -17.32
C GLU A 638 -8.84 -23.74 -17.75
N ALA A 639 -9.86 -23.73 -18.61
CA ALA A 639 -10.37 -22.52 -19.22
C ALA A 639 -11.88 -22.60 -19.48
N TRP A 640 -12.45 -21.50 -19.94
CA TRP A 640 -13.86 -21.42 -20.32
C TRP A 640 -13.97 -20.94 -21.77
N LEU A 641 -14.65 -21.73 -22.59
CA LEU A 641 -14.95 -21.40 -23.98
C LEU A 641 -16.28 -20.66 -24.07
N LEU A 642 -16.25 -19.52 -24.75
CA LEU A 642 -17.41 -18.66 -25.00
C LEU A 642 -17.63 -18.53 -26.50
N GLY A 643 -18.89 -18.57 -26.92
CA GLY A 643 -19.30 -18.15 -28.26
C GLY A 643 -19.88 -16.74 -28.21
N VAL A 644 -19.31 -15.84 -29.01
CA VAL A 644 -19.71 -14.43 -29.08
C VAL A 644 -19.79 -14.02 -30.55
N GLU A 645 -21.00 -13.73 -31.05
CA GLU A 645 -21.22 -13.41 -32.47
C GLU A 645 -20.57 -14.43 -33.42
N GLU A 646 -19.54 -14.03 -34.19
CA GLU A 646 -18.78 -14.84 -35.15
C GLU A 646 -17.46 -15.40 -34.58
N GLU A 647 -17.21 -15.19 -33.29
CA GLU A 647 -15.96 -15.52 -32.62
C GLU A 647 -16.16 -16.45 -31.42
N ALA A 648 -15.26 -17.43 -31.29
CA ALA A 648 -15.11 -18.23 -30.09
C ALA A 648 -13.90 -17.73 -29.30
N LEU A 649 -14.06 -17.54 -27.99
CA LEU A 649 -13.04 -17.01 -27.08
C LEU A 649 -12.78 -18.02 -25.96
N LEU A 650 -11.51 -18.25 -25.63
CA LEU A 650 -11.12 -19.12 -24.52
C LEU A 650 -10.46 -18.31 -23.41
N LEU A 651 -10.97 -18.45 -22.19
CA LEU A 651 -10.54 -17.66 -21.03
C LEU A 651 -9.97 -18.53 -19.92
N ALA A 652 -8.76 -18.22 -19.46
CA ALA A 652 -8.31 -18.63 -18.14
C ALA A 652 -8.74 -17.60 -17.10
N ILE A 653 -9.02 -18.03 -15.87
CA ILE A 653 -9.62 -17.17 -14.83
C ILE A 653 -8.63 -16.82 -13.71
N ASP A 654 -7.49 -17.51 -13.60
CA ASP A 654 -6.67 -17.47 -12.39
C ASP A 654 -5.31 -16.78 -12.61
N PRO A 655 -4.95 -15.71 -11.85
CA PRO A 655 -5.73 -14.94 -10.86
C PRO A 655 -6.58 -13.80 -11.47
N GLU A 656 -6.27 -13.39 -12.71
CA GLU A 656 -7.04 -12.43 -13.49
C GLU A 656 -7.53 -13.09 -14.78
N PRO A 657 -8.71 -12.71 -15.30
CA PRO A 657 -9.22 -13.29 -16.53
C PRO A 657 -8.33 -12.93 -17.72
N GLN A 658 -7.70 -13.92 -18.32
CA GLN A 658 -6.83 -13.78 -19.49
C GLN A 658 -7.45 -14.46 -20.71
N LEU A 659 -7.50 -13.74 -21.82
CA LEU A 659 -7.87 -14.31 -23.11
C LEU A 659 -6.68 -15.14 -23.62
N LEU A 660 -6.86 -16.46 -23.70
CA LEU A 660 -5.82 -17.38 -24.17
C LEU A 660 -5.92 -17.66 -25.66
N TRP A 661 -7.13 -17.71 -26.21
CA TRP A 661 -7.36 -18.13 -27.59
C TRP A 661 -8.60 -17.47 -28.20
N ARG A 662 -8.56 -17.25 -29.51
CA ARG A 662 -9.64 -16.70 -30.32
C ARG A 662 -9.75 -17.47 -31.64
N GLY A 663 -10.95 -17.93 -31.97
CA GLY A 663 -11.25 -18.59 -33.25
C GLY A 663 -12.43 -17.93 -33.95
N ARG A 664 -12.42 -17.88 -35.28
CA ARG A 664 -13.56 -17.44 -36.10
C ARG A 664 -14.11 -18.62 -36.87
N ALA A 665 -15.44 -18.69 -36.99
CA ALA A 665 -16.09 -19.70 -37.81
C ALA A 665 -15.67 -19.58 -39.29
N PRO A 666 -15.58 -20.68 -40.06
CA PRO A 666 -15.79 -22.06 -39.62
C PRO A 666 -14.59 -22.63 -38.86
N LEU A 667 -14.85 -23.39 -37.79
CA LEU A 667 -13.82 -24.05 -36.98
C LEU A 667 -13.98 -25.58 -37.04
N PRO A 668 -12.91 -26.35 -37.28
CA PRO A 668 -12.99 -27.80 -37.27
C PRO A 668 -13.25 -28.32 -35.85
N ALA A 669 -14.44 -28.91 -35.67
CA ALA A 669 -14.87 -29.58 -34.44
C ALA A 669 -14.93 -31.10 -34.65
N GLN A 670 -14.17 -31.87 -33.88
CA GLN A 670 -14.14 -33.32 -33.95
C GLN A 670 -14.70 -33.96 -32.67
N ARG A 671 -15.45 -35.06 -32.83
CA ARG A 671 -15.92 -35.86 -31.70
C ARG A 671 -14.90 -36.94 -31.35
N LEU A 672 -14.37 -36.89 -30.14
CA LEU A 672 -13.58 -37.96 -29.53
C LEU A 672 -14.51 -38.88 -28.70
N ARG A 673 -14.54 -40.17 -29.04
CA ARG A 673 -15.35 -41.16 -28.31
C ARG A 673 -14.59 -41.67 -27.10
N GLY A 674 -14.95 -41.19 -25.90
CA GLY A 674 -14.50 -41.74 -24.63
C GLY A 674 -15.40 -42.87 -24.11
N VAL A 675 -14.91 -43.60 -23.11
CA VAL A 675 -15.59 -44.76 -22.50
C VAL A 675 -16.82 -44.35 -21.68
N LEU A 676 -16.78 -43.18 -21.02
CA LEU A 676 -17.83 -42.68 -20.13
C LEU A 676 -18.46 -41.34 -20.56
N SER A 677 -17.73 -40.53 -21.33
CA SER A 677 -18.22 -39.27 -21.89
C SER A 677 -17.63 -39.04 -23.27
N SER A 678 -18.36 -38.35 -24.14
CA SER A 678 -17.84 -37.91 -25.44
C SER A 678 -17.23 -36.52 -25.28
N THR A 679 -16.01 -36.32 -25.78
CA THR A 679 -15.30 -35.04 -25.74
C THR A 679 -15.39 -34.39 -27.12
N CYS A 680 -15.60 -33.08 -27.16
CA CYS A 680 -15.47 -32.30 -28.39
C CYS A 680 -14.07 -31.68 -28.42
N GLU A 681 -13.37 -31.86 -29.53
CA GLU A 681 -12.07 -31.26 -29.79
C GLU A 681 -12.25 -30.16 -30.82
N LEU A 682 -11.78 -28.96 -30.51
CA LEU A 682 -11.73 -27.83 -31.44
C LEU A 682 -10.28 -27.58 -31.83
N ASN A 683 -10.05 -27.53 -33.13
CA ASN A 683 -8.74 -27.29 -33.72
C ASN A 683 -8.73 -25.93 -34.46
N GLY A 684 -7.56 -25.32 -34.56
CA GLY A 684 -7.37 -24.01 -35.24
C GLY A 684 -7.51 -22.80 -34.31
N GLY A 685 -7.70 -21.61 -34.89
CA GLY A 685 -7.73 -20.33 -34.18
C GLY A 685 -6.34 -19.74 -33.88
N GLN A 686 -6.31 -18.64 -33.14
CA GLN A 686 -5.10 -17.89 -32.78
C GLN A 686 -4.97 -17.82 -31.26
N LEU A 687 -3.83 -18.27 -30.73
CA LEU A 687 -3.45 -18.01 -29.34
C LEU A 687 -3.16 -16.52 -29.16
N THR A 688 -3.58 -15.95 -28.03
CA THR A 688 -3.36 -14.55 -27.69
C THR A 688 -2.20 -14.47 -26.70
N GLY A 689 -0.98 -14.22 -27.20
CA GLY A 689 0.27 -14.18 -26.42
C GLY A 689 1.53 -14.38 -27.28
N ASP A 690 2.72 -14.23 -26.69
CA ASP A 690 4.04 -14.31 -27.38
C ASP A 690 4.43 -15.73 -27.87
N VAL A 691 3.64 -16.77 -27.53
CA VAL A 691 3.92 -18.15 -27.91
C VAL A 691 2.99 -18.58 -29.04
N ILE A 692 3.47 -18.48 -30.27
CA ILE A 692 2.79 -18.99 -31.46
C ILE A 692 3.14 -20.48 -31.59
N ASP A 693 2.29 -21.36 -31.06
CA ASP A 693 2.41 -22.80 -31.29
C ASP A 693 1.24 -23.32 -32.17
N PRO A 694 1.51 -23.85 -33.37
CA PRO A 694 0.47 -24.38 -34.26
C PRO A 694 -0.19 -25.68 -33.77
N ALA A 695 0.23 -26.27 -32.64
CA ALA A 695 -0.27 -27.55 -32.11
C ALA A 695 -1.28 -27.44 -30.93
N ALA A 696 -1.89 -26.27 -30.69
CA ALA A 696 -2.85 -26.09 -29.60
C ALA A 696 -4.23 -26.70 -29.93
N CYS A 697 -4.71 -27.59 -29.07
CA CYS A 697 -6.03 -28.25 -29.20
C CYS A 697 -6.90 -27.92 -27.97
N ILE A 698 -8.18 -27.61 -28.20
CA ILE A 698 -9.13 -27.30 -27.12
C ILE A 698 -10.05 -28.50 -26.92
N HIS A 699 -10.07 -29.06 -25.72
CA HIS A 699 -10.95 -30.16 -25.35
C HIS A 699 -12.10 -29.67 -24.47
N ILE A 700 -13.31 -30.05 -24.85
CA ILE A 700 -14.54 -29.75 -24.10
C ILE A 700 -15.16 -31.07 -23.67
N ALA A 701 -15.18 -31.31 -22.36
CA ALA A 701 -15.80 -32.50 -21.81
C ALA A 701 -17.33 -32.45 -21.96
N GLY A 702 -17.91 -33.50 -22.54
CA GLY A 702 -19.35 -33.69 -22.60
C GLY A 702 -19.92 -34.21 -21.27
N PRO A 703 -21.25 -34.12 -21.08
CA PRO A 703 -21.91 -34.63 -19.90
C PRO A 703 -21.80 -36.16 -19.81
N THR A 704 -21.74 -36.69 -18.59
CA THR A 704 -21.73 -38.14 -18.32
C THR A 704 -23.07 -38.80 -18.67
N ILE A 705 -24.16 -38.01 -18.68
CA ILE A 705 -25.53 -38.44 -19.00
C ILE A 705 -26.13 -37.43 -19.97
N GLY A 706 -26.44 -37.85 -21.20
CA GLY A 706 -27.01 -36.99 -22.26
C GLY A 706 -26.49 -37.36 -23.65
N SER A 707 -27.19 -36.93 -24.70
CA SER A 707 -26.71 -37.14 -26.07
C SER A 707 -25.69 -36.06 -26.45
N TYR A 708 -24.56 -36.47 -27.03
CA TYR A 708 -23.52 -35.56 -27.53
C TYR A 708 -24.10 -34.51 -28.48
N SER A 709 -25.03 -34.93 -29.35
CA SER A 709 -25.65 -34.07 -30.35
C SER A 709 -26.49 -32.96 -29.72
N SER A 710 -27.19 -33.19 -28.60
CA SER A 710 -27.99 -32.14 -27.97
C SER A 710 -27.11 -31.17 -27.16
N TYR A 711 -26.10 -31.68 -26.45
CA TYR A 711 -25.25 -30.84 -25.59
C TYR A 711 -24.33 -29.92 -26.38
N PHE A 712 -23.76 -30.41 -27.49
CA PHE A 712 -22.83 -29.64 -28.34
C PHE A 712 -23.52 -28.95 -29.52
N LYS A 713 -24.85 -29.02 -29.64
CA LYS A 713 -25.60 -28.40 -30.74
C LYS A 713 -25.23 -26.91 -30.95
N PRO A 714 -25.24 -26.05 -29.91
CA PRO A 714 -24.90 -24.63 -30.11
C PRO A 714 -23.47 -24.40 -30.60
N LEU A 715 -22.54 -25.31 -30.25
CA LEU A 715 -21.15 -25.24 -30.70
C LEU A 715 -21.01 -25.70 -32.14
N HIS A 716 -21.67 -26.80 -32.52
CA HIS A 716 -21.66 -27.30 -33.90
C HIS A 716 -22.32 -26.32 -34.87
N ASP A 717 -23.45 -25.74 -34.47
CA ASP A 717 -24.16 -24.71 -35.25
C ASP A 717 -23.23 -23.52 -35.50
N PHE A 718 -22.51 -23.05 -34.48
CA PHE A 718 -21.51 -21.97 -34.61
C PHE A 718 -20.32 -22.37 -35.51
N CYS A 719 -19.78 -23.58 -35.35
CA CYS A 719 -18.61 -24.03 -36.10
C CYS A 719 -18.89 -24.22 -37.60
N GLN A 720 -20.16 -24.42 -38.00
CA GLN A 720 -20.57 -24.64 -39.39
C GLN A 720 -20.82 -23.35 -40.18
N GLY A 721 -21.00 -22.21 -39.49
CA GLY A 721 -21.29 -20.90 -40.10
C GLY A 721 -22.78 -20.60 -40.13
#